data_AF-A0A9E1PAL4-F1
#
_entry.id   AF-A0A9E1PAL4-F1
#
_cell.length_a   1.000
_cell.length_b   1.000
_cell.length_c   1.000
_cell.angle_alpha   90.00
_cell.angle_beta   90.00
_cell.angle_gamma   90.00
#
_symmetry.space_group_name_H-M   'P 1'
#
loop_
_entity.id
_entity.type
_entity.pdbx_description
1 polymer ?
#
loop_
_entity_poly.entity_id
_entity_poly.type
_entity_poly.pdbx_seq_one_letter_code
_entity_poly.pdbx_strand_id
1 'polypeptide(L)'
;MYMKLLSVACIAACAIGSPKQPHDITAIDVDHAIQRIKTELLDRFDEERGWEPEVNHTNWLSKGLGGSTAIATLALLSANESQHSRILKTALQHIESVKTPSTYVCSLKIMIYSKLSPRFDKQLKLNVRRIVESMNRSGSWGYNSEPPISTETASPIIRRFASVALLEAHRKGIRIPSACFGAIATTLIQTQHVDGGWSHAQEETAPNATVAGFNCLLGADEVLGESLSKTNRQIMQRSLQQSLDWLNKNYTPKNNTGGTAMTTYLCGLERAAMSCGLDQLRESDWYRNGVAAILKAHCASKNTVKGSTVNLSFALQFLTQGRVPLALVELRAIKTSLDPIRLSRKIATSVSNQIEQTLSWRVITTDDNVHRWLQAPLLLVQDPDALPENQDVMREYLDLGGLLLLFGDKNNAQLFTTYASEICPQSVHNATRKKHWSLNLIQNAEGIQIDSWNDGVRDRIILVRQDPQKYSSKKQTQLTKAVVNICCGAAELSKWRTRLSQQQIELDRDAIVLAMHEGHWDVEQLGLRKIGMTSKPLNQLSPSQIAIVGGINADDATDKLASDVISFAKDGGFVIIEPIGGLSDFVPSMRTNIGKRLSTSIEPDSTLVRKMQPVGFRGWTLRNNTVVTSPLVARVGSGQIIFLDGDIRTALLGQPMWGIHGYDTQTSIALLDAVCERVSGAH
;
A
#
# COMPACT_ATOMS: atom_id res chain seq x y z
N MET A 1 -13.32 -44.08 42.38
CA MET A 1 -12.14 -43.37 42.92
C MET A 1 -11.06 -43.36 41.84
N TYR A 2 -10.76 -42.18 41.29
CA TYR A 2 -9.60 -41.80 40.46
C TYR A 2 -9.24 -42.63 39.21
N MET A 3 -9.74 -42.18 38.05
CA MET A 3 -9.09 -42.37 36.75
C MET A 3 -8.15 -41.18 36.53
N LYS A 4 -6.83 -41.42 36.55
CA LYS A 4 -5.78 -40.41 36.35
C LYS A 4 -5.40 -40.30 34.87
N LEU A 5 -5.45 -39.05 34.40
CA LEU A 5 -4.85 -38.43 33.22
C LEU A 5 -3.70 -39.20 32.53
N LEU A 6 -3.89 -39.50 31.25
CA LEU A 6 -2.83 -39.66 30.26
C LEU A 6 -2.62 -38.31 29.57
N SER A 7 -1.60 -37.57 30.01
CA SER A 7 -1.05 -36.43 29.29
C SER A 7 -0.21 -36.95 28.12
N VAL A 8 -0.74 -36.86 26.90
CA VAL A 8 0.03 -37.04 25.67
C VAL A 8 0.92 -35.82 25.50
N ALA A 9 2.22 -36.00 25.77
CA ALA A 9 3.25 -35.05 25.40
C ALA A 9 3.37 -35.05 23.87
N CYS A 10 2.82 -34.02 23.21
CA CYS A 10 3.19 -33.71 21.83
C CYS A 10 4.65 -33.24 21.82
N ILE A 11 5.56 -34.18 21.54
CA ILE A 11 6.93 -33.87 21.15
C ILE A 11 6.84 -33.09 19.83
N ALA A 12 6.93 -31.76 19.93
CA ALA A 12 7.15 -30.89 18.78
C ALA A 12 8.55 -31.18 18.24
N ALA A 13 8.66 -32.12 17.30
CA ALA A 13 9.86 -32.34 16.53
C ALA A 13 10.29 -30.99 15.91
N CYS A 14 11.47 -30.51 16.29
CA CYS A 14 12.08 -29.30 15.77
C CYS A 14 12.44 -29.48 14.30
N ALA A 15 11.48 -29.27 13.40
CA ALA A 15 11.77 -29.12 11.98
C ALA A 15 12.50 -27.78 11.78
N ILE A 16 13.78 -27.88 11.42
CA ILE A 16 14.52 -26.83 10.72
C ILE A 16 13.75 -26.61 9.41
N GLY A 17 12.95 -25.55 9.33
CA GLY A 17 12.26 -25.23 8.08
C GLY A 17 13.30 -24.97 6.99
N SER A 18 13.25 -25.72 5.89
CA SER A 18 14.01 -25.42 4.69
C SER A 18 13.85 -23.93 4.31
N PRO A 19 14.87 -23.27 3.76
CA PRO A 19 14.75 -21.87 3.35
C PRO A 19 13.53 -21.69 2.45
N LYS A 20 12.59 -20.82 2.86
CA LYS A 20 11.40 -20.53 2.06
C LYS A 20 11.80 -20.01 0.68
N GLN A 21 11.14 -20.52 -0.35
CA GLN A 21 11.33 -19.98 -1.69
C GLN A 21 10.68 -18.60 -1.79
N PRO A 22 11.17 -17.71 -2.68
CA PRO A 22 10.62 -16.35 -2.80
C PRO A 22 9.10 -16.30 -3.02
N HIS A 23 8.53 -17.23 -3.81
CA HIS A 23 7.10 -17.27 -4.07
C HIS A 23 6.25 -17.64 -2.84
N ASP A 24 6.84 -18.33 -1.86
CA ASP A 24 6.17 -18.76 -0.61
C ASP A 24 6.20 -17.71 0.51
N ILE A 25 6.90 -16.60 0.32
CA ILE A 25 7.02 -15.55 1.34
C ILE A 25 5.65 -14.91 1.62
N THR A 26 5.24 -14.84 2.87
CA THR A 26 3.97 -14.21 3.26
C THR A 26 4.21 -12.89 3.98
N ALA A 27 3.15 -12.10 4.17
CA ALA A 27 3.18 -10.94 5.06
C ALA A 27 3.63 -11.33 6.49
N ILE A 28 3.16 -12.47 7.00
CA ILE A 28 3.50 -13.00 8.33
C ILE A 28 4.99 -13.30 8.45
N ASP A 29 5.59 -13.90 7.41
CA ASP A 29 7.03 -14.20 7.41
C ASP A 29 7.87 -12.93 7.55
N VAL A 30 7.47 -11.87 6.84
CA VAL A 30 8.15 -10.58 6.91
C VAL A 30 7.93 -9.93 8.27
N ASP A 31 6.72 -9.95 8.81
CA ASP A 31 6.43 -9.36 10.14
C ASP A 31 7.24 -10.05 11.23
N HIS A 32 7.33 -11.38 11.19
CA HIS A 32 8.21 -12.14 12.09
C HIS A 32 9.69 -11.76 11.91
N ALA A 33 10.18 -11.60 10.66
CA ALA A 33 11.56 -11.19 10.41
C ALA A 33 11.86 -9.78 10.97
N ILE A 34 10.94 -8.83 10.76
CA ILE A 34 11.05 -7.46 11.28
C ILE A 34 11.13 -7.50 12.81
N GLN A 35 10.22 -8.21 13.48
CA GLN A 35 10.21 -8.27 14.95
C GLN A 35 11.47 -8.92 15.52
N ARG A 36 11.93 -10.02 14.91
CA ARG A 36 13.15 -10.71 15.36
C ARG A 36 14.39 -9.85 15.21
N ILE A 37 14.59 -9.21 14.05
CA ILE A 37 15.74 -8.35 13.81
C ILE A 37 15.67 -7.08 14.68
N LYS A 38 14.48 -6.50 14.85
CA LYS A 38 14.25 -5.35 15.74
C LYS A 38 14.63 -5.69 17.18
N THR A 39 14.14 -6.81 17.70
CA THR A 39 14.43 -7.27 19.07
C THR A 39 15.93 -7.49 19.27
N GLU A 40 16.58 -8.20 18.34
CA GLU A 40 18.03 -8.42 18.38
C GLU A 40 18.83 -7.09 18.39
N LEU A 41 18.40 -6.08 17.62
CA LEU A 41 19.04 -4.77 17.67
C LEU A 41 18.83 -4.09 19.02
N LEU A 42 17.63 -4.14 19.60
CA LEU A 42 17.37 -3.55 20.91
C LEU A 42 18.19 -4.23 22.01
N ASP A 43 18.34 -5.56 21.96
CA ASP A 43 19.10 -6.34 22.95
C ASP A 43 20.61 -6.06 22.89
N ARG A 44 21.13 -5.69 21.72
CA ARG A 44 22.55 -5.31 21.54
C ARG A 44 22.88 -3.90 22.01
N PHE A 45 21.89 -3.11 22.43
CA PHE A 45 22.12 -1.73 22.82
C PHE A 45 22.88 -1.64 24.14
N ASP A 46 24.02 -0.96 24.12
CA ASP A 46 24.84 -0.63 25.28
C ASP A 46 24.61 0.84 25.67
N GLU A 47 24.37 1.13 26.96
CA GLU A 47 24.04 2.49 27.40
C GLU A 47 25.19 3.48 27.22
N GLU A 48 26.44 3.02 27.33
CA GLU A 48 27.63 3.86 27.23
C GLU A 48 28.13 4.01 25.79
N ARG A 49 28.00 2.95 24.99
CA ARG A 49 28.59 2.88 23.64
C ARG A 49 27.58 2.88 22.51
N GLY A 50 26.28 2.78 22.83
CA GLY A 50 25.22 2.60 21.83
C GLY A 50 25.35 1.26 21.13
N TRP A 51 25.56 1.27 19.81
CA TRP A 51 25.77 0.05 19.00
C TRP A 51 27.19 -0.07 18.45
N GLU A 52 28.12 0.75 18.94
CA GLU A 52 29.50 0.65 18.49
C GLU A 52 30.16 -0.64 19.00
N PRO A 53 31.00 -1.30 18.18
CA PRO A 53 31.71 -2.50 18.60
C PRO A 53 32.69 -2.19 19.75
N GLU A 54 33.00 -3.20 20.57
CA GLU A 54 34.02 -3.09 21.65
C GLU A 54 35.41 -2.76 21.11
N VAL A 55 35.74 -3.28 19.93
CA VAL A 55 36.98 -3.02 19.22
C VAL A 55 36.67 -2.24 17.95
N ASN A 56 37.38 -1.12 17.73
CA ASN A 56 37.28 -0.34 16.50
C ASN A 56 37.76 -1.17 15.30
N HIS A 57 36.83 -1.88 14.66
CA HIS A 57 37.08 -2.52 13.38
C HIS A 57 36.93 -1.49 12.27
N THR A 58 37.97 -1.31 11.45
CA THR A 58 38.02 -0.40 10.29
C THR A 58 37.32 -0.97 9.04
N ASN A 59 36.22 -1.71 9.21
CA ASN A 59 35.39 -2.16 8.08
C ASN A 59 34.67 -0.96 7.47
N TRP A 60 34.53 -0.90 6.14
CA TRP A 60 33.98 0.27 5.42
C TRP A 60 32.58 0.74 5.86
N LEU A 61 31.82 -0.15 6.50
CA LEU A 61 30.51 0.09 7.07
C LEU A 61 30.51 0.67 8.50
N SER A 62 31.64 0.62 9.20
CA SER A 62 31.87 1.13 10.56
C SER A 62 32.88 2.28 10.64
N LYS A 63 33.32 2.83 9.48
CA LYS A 63 34.51 3.71 9.35
C LYS A 63 34.47 5.09 10.06
N GLY A 64 33.56 5.33 10.99
CA GLY A 64 33.60 6.51 11.84
C GLY A 64 32.81 6.30 13.12
N LEU A 65 33.31 6.90 14.21
CA LEU A 65 32.61 6.95 15.50
C LEU A 65 31.14 7.35 15.29
N GLY A 66 30.22 6.53 15.82
CA GLY A 66 28.78 6.73 15.72
C GLY A 66 28.09 6.13 14.50
N GLY A 67 28.82 5.45 13.60
CA GLY A 67 28.26 4.84 12.38
C GLY A 67 27.26 3.72 12.67
N SER A 68 27.62 2.79 13.55
CA SER A 68 26.78 1.65 13.92
C SER A 68 25.52 2.12 14.65
N THR A 69 25.70 3.08 15.55
CA THR A 69 24.62 3.69 16.33
C THR A 69 23.66 4.45 15.42
N ALA A 70 24.17 5.22 14.44
CA ALA A 70 23.33 5.96 13.51
C ALA A 70 22.51 5.03 12.60
N ILE A 71 23.10 3.98 12.02
CA ILE A 71 22.35 3.09 11.11
C ILE A 71 21.31 2.26 11.86
N ALA A 72 21.62 1.79 13.08
CA ALA A 72 20.67 1.09 13.94
C ALA A 72 19.51 2.00 14.35
N THR A 73 19.81 3.24 14.75
CA THR A 73 18.79 4.27 15.06
C THR A 73 17.85 4.51 13.88
N LEU A 74 18.40 4.72 12.67
CA LEU A 74 17.61 4.93 11.46
C LEU A 74 16.73 3.71 11.14
N ALA A 75 17.25 2.49 11.30
CA ALA A 75 16.52 1.27 11.05
C ALA A 75 15.38 1.04 12.04
N LEU A 76 15.62 1.27 13.33
CA LEU A 76 14.60 1.17 14.39
C LEU A 76 13.49 2.22 14.20
N LEU A 77 13.84 3.47 13.89
CA LEU A 77 12.83 4.50 13.54
C LEU A 77 12.00 4.09 12.33
N SER A 78 12.62 3.47 11.32
CA SER A 78 11.93 2.97 10.12
C SER A 78 11.04 1.76 10.43
N ALA A 79 11.33 1.01 11.50
CA ALA A 79 10.52 -0.08 12.03
C ALA A 79 9.52 0.39 13.12
N ASN A 80 9.15 1.68 13.08
CA ASN A 80 8.20 2.33 14.00
C ASN A 80 8.58 2.21 15.49
N GLU A 81 9.87 2.10 15.81
CA GLU A 81 10.32 2.27 17.19
C GLU A 81 10.13 3.73 17.63
N SER A 82 9.55 3.93 18.81
CA SER A 82 9.20 5.27 19.28
C SER A 82 10.45 6.10 19.55
N GLN A 83 10.50 7.31 18.98
CA GLN A 83 11.55 8.30 19.31
C GLN A 83 11.59 8.69 20.79
N HIS A 84 10.55 8.31 21.57
CA HIS A 84 10.46 8.59 22.99
C HIS A 84 10.95 7.44 23.88
N SER A 85 11.30 6.28 23.29
CA SER A 85 11.85 5.17 24.05
C SER A 85 13.22 5.52 24.63
N ARG A 86 13.55 4.89 25.76
CA ARG A 86 14.80 5.15 26.49
C ARG A 86 16.02 4.93 25.60
N ILE A 87 16.05 3.80 24.90
CA ILE A 87 17.12 3.41 23.97
C ILE A 87 17.30 4.46 22.87
N LEU A 88 16.22 4.87 22.19
CA LEU A 88 16.31 5.85 21.09
C LEU A 88 16.74 7.24 21.59
N LYS A 89 16.29 7.68 22.76
CA LYS A 89 16.75 8.94 23.36
C LYS A 89 18.25 8.91 23.62
N THR A 90 18.77 7.85 24.25
CA THR A 90 20.20 7.71 24.54
C THR A 90 21.02 7.58 23.25
N ALA A 91 20.54 6.82 22.26
CA ALA A 91 21.19 6.71 20.96
C ALA A 91 21.29 8.06 20.22
N LEU A 92 20.23 8.89 20.28
CA LEU A 92 20.25 10.23 19.70
C LEU A 92 21.27 11.14 20.39
N GLN A 93 21.42 11.04 21.72
CA GLN A 93 22.47 11.76 22.45
C GLN A 93 23.88 11.31 22.03
N HIS A 94 24.11 10.01 21.89
CA HIS A 94 25.37 9.46 21.39
C HIS A 94 25.72 10.00 20.01
N ILE A 95 24.75 9.95 19.08
CA ILE A 95 24.93 10.46 17.72
C ILE A 95 25.17 11.97 17.70
N GLU A 96 24.50 12.73 18.57
CA GLU A 96 24.69 14.19 18.70
C GLU A 96 26.10 14.52 19.21
N SER A 97 26.65 13.70 20.11
CA SER A 97 27.99 13.89 20.68
C SER A 97 29.14 13.79 19.66
N VAL A 98 28.89 13.13 18.51
CA VAL A 98 29.87 13.02 17.41
C VAL A 98 30.07 14.39 16.74
N LYS A 99 31.10 15.13 17.20
CA LYS A 99 31.41 16.51 16.76
C LYS A 99 31.91 16.58 15.32
N THR A 100 32.75 15.64 14.91
CA THR A 100 33.39 15.55 13.57
C THR A 100 32.95 14.27 12.84
N PRO A 101 31.67 14.17 12.45
CA PRO A 101 31.17 12.98 11.78
C PRO A 101 31.79 12.83 10.39
N SER A 102 32.05 11.59 9.98
CA SER A 102 32.32 11.26 8.57
C SER A 102 31.14 11.62 7.68
N THR A 103 31.33 11.68 6.36
CA THR A 103 30.23 11.94 5.41
C THR A 103 29.10 10.94 5.59
N TYR A 104 29.43 9.67 5.81
CA TYR A 104 28.45 8.61 6.06
C TYR A 104 27.63 8.88 7.34
N VAL A 105 28.30 9.13 8.47
CA VAL A 105 27.61 9.40 9.75
C VAL A 105 26.78 10.68 9.66
N CYS A 106 27.31 11.73 9.03
CA CYS A 106 26.59 12.98 8.82
C CYS A 106 25.34 12.79 7.95
N SER A 107 25.43 11.96 6.91
CA SER A 107 24.28 11.59 6.06
C SER A 107 23.20 10.85 6.85
N LEU A 108 23.59 9.88 7.68
CA LEU A 108 22.64 9.16 8.54
C LEU A 108 21.99 10.09 9.58
N LYS A 109 22.76 11.01 10.17
CA LYS A 109 22.23 12.06 11.06
C LYS A 109 21.13 12.86 10.38
N ILE A 110 21.36 13.30 9.15
CA ILE A 110 20.37 14.03 8.36
C ILE A 110 19.12 13.17 8.14
N MET A 111 19.27 11.91 7.69
CA MET A 111 18.14 11.01 7.45
C MET A 111 17.32 10.73 8.74
N ILE A 112 17.99 10.60 9.88
CA ILE A 112 17.35 10.45 11.21
C ILE A 112 16.58 11.72 11.55
N TYR A 113 17.23 12.88 11.57
CA TYR A 113 16.58 14.14 11.95
C TYR A 113 15.45 14.53 10.98
N SER A 114 15.51 14.08 9.72
CA SER A 114 14.40 14.21 8.78
C SER A 114 13.15 13.43 9.20
N LYS A 115 13.28 12.32 9.93
CA LYS A 115 12.13 11.53 10.44
C LYS A 115 11.61 11.99 11.80
N LEU A 116 12.34 12.83 12.52
CA LEU A 116 11.98 13.24 13.89
C LEU A 116 11.15 14.53 13.93
N SER A 117 10.67 14.90 15.12
CA SER A 117 9.88 16.13 15.28
C SER A 117 10.69 17.41 15.01
N PRO A 118 10.03 18.56 14.72
CA PRO A 118 10.70 19.82 14.36
C PRO A 118 11.73 20.36 15.37
N ARG A 119 11.74 19.86 16.62
CA ARG A 119 12.74 20.23 17.63
C ARG A 119 14.19 19.92 17.19
N PHE A 120 14.37 18.97 16.26
CA PHE A 120 15.68 18.61 15.72
C PHE A 120 16.07 19.40 14.46
N ASP A 121 15.26 20.36 14.00
CA ASP A 121 15.51 21.11 12.77
C ASP A 121 16.82 21.91 12.83
N LYS A 122 17.24 22.35 14.02
CA LYS A 122 18.54 23.01 14.20
C LYS A 122 19.69 22.07 13.88
N GLN A 123 19.68 20.85 14.44
CA GLN A 123 20.66 19.81 14.18
C GLN A 123 20.62 19.38 12.71
N LEU A 124 19.42 19.23 12.14
CA LEU A 124 19.25 18.92 10.73
C LEU A 124 19.92 19.96 9.83
N LYS A 125 19.61 21.25 10.02
CA LYS A 125 20.21 22.36 9.25
C LYS A 125 21.73 22.43 9.39
N LEU A 126 22.26 22.16 10.58
CA LEU A 126 23.71 22.13 10.82
C LEU A 126 24.39 21.00 10.03
N ASN A 127 23.85 19.79 10.06
CA ASN A 127 24.43 18.66 9.33
C ASN A 127 24.27 18.82 7.82
N VAL A 128 23.13 19.35 7.34
CA VAL A 128 22.93 19.72 5.93
C VAL A 128 23.99 20.70 5.46
N ARG A 129 24.25 21.76 6.25
CA ARG A 129 25.30 22.74 5.92
C ARG A 129 26.67 22.06 5.77
N ARG A 130 27.04 21.18 6.71
CA ARG A 130 28.31 20.43 6.65
C ARG A 130 28.42 19.58 5.38
N ILE A 131 27.36 18.86 4.99
CA ILE A 131 27.36 18.08 3.74
C ILE A 131 27.49 19.00 2.53
N VAL A 132 26.75 20.11 2.48
CA VAL A 132 26.84 21.06 1.36
C VAL A 132 28.25 21.67 1.23
N GLU A 133 28.86 22.08 2.34
CA GLU A 133 30.18 22.72 2.36
C GLU A 133 31.34 21.74 2.07
N SER A 134 31.19 20.45 2.41
CA SER A 134 32.20 19.42 2.14
C SER A 134 32.11 18.79 0.74
N MET A 135 31.11 19.19 -0.05
CA MET A 135 30.92 18.69 -1.42
C MET A 135 31.92 19.35 -2.38
N ASN A 136 32.57 18.56 -3.24
CA ASN A 136 33.39 19.11 -4.31
C ASN A 136 32.57 19.60 -5.52
N ARG A 137 33.24 20.20 -6.50
CA ARG A 137 32.61 20.72 -7.73
C ARG A 137 31.91 19.64 -8.57
N SER A 138 32.30 18.37 -8.42
CA SER A 138 31.68 17.22 -9.11
C SER A 138 30.51 16.60 -8.33
N GLY A 139 29.99 17.28 -7.31
CA GLY A 139 28.88 16.76 -6.51
C GLY A 139 29.24 15.49 -5.74
N SER A 140 30.47 15.39 -5.26
CA SER A 140 31.01 14.19 -4.59
C SER A 140 31.65 14.51 -3.24
N TRP A 141 31.73 13.48 -2.40
CA TRP A 141 32.26 13.55 -1.03
C TRP A 141 33.25 12.41 -0.79
N GLY A 142 34.23 12.66 0.07
CA GLY A 142 35.13 11.63 0.54
C GLY A 142 34.54 10.88 1.71
N TYR A 143 35.23 9.82 2.13
CA TYR A 143 34.85 9.07 3.34
C TYR A 143 34.93 9.95 4.58
N ASN A 144 35.96 10.81 4.66
CA ASN A 144 36.15 11.80 5.71
C ASN A 144 35.60 13.16 5.29
N SER A 145 35.90 14.20 6.07
CA SER A 145 35.52 15.59 5.77
C SER A 145 36.23 16.17 4.53
N GLU A 146 37.22 15.47 3.99
CA GLU A 146 37.96 15.87 2.79
C GLU A 146 37.28 15.34 1.52
N PRO A 147 36.95 16.21 0.54
CA PRO A 147 36.40 15.78 -0.73
C PRO A 147 37.40 15.00 -1.60
N PRO A 148 36.94 14.14 -2.53
CA PRO A 148 37.82 13.44 -3.45
C PRO A 148 38.42 14.42 -4.47
N ILE A 149 39.67 14.14 -4.87
CA ILE A 149 40.47 14.99 -5.79
C ILE A 149 39.96 14.87 -7.23
N SER A 150 39.42 13.71 -7.61
CA SER A 150 38.91 13.42 -8.95
C SER A 150 37.57 12.68 -8.91
N THR A 151 36.88 12.61 -10.05
CA THR A 151 35.67 11.80 -10.22
C THR A 151 35.94 10.30 -10.10
N GLU A 152 37.14 9.86 -10.48
CA GLU A 152 37.59 8.45 -10.41
C GLU A 152 37.77 7.97 -8.97
N THR A 153 38.25 8.86 -8.09
CA THR A 153 38.46 8.58 -6.67
C THR A 153 37.19 8.77 -5.83
N ALA A 154 36.11 9.24 -6.43
CA ALA A 154 34.84 9.44 -5.74
C ALA A 154 34.08 8.11 -5.58
N SER A 155 33.66 7.79 -4.35
CA SER A 155 32.87 6.58 -4.07
C SER A 155 31.39 6.80 -4.46
N PRO A 156 30.82 5.99 -5.40
CA PRO A 156 29.39 6.01 -5.71
C PRO A 156 28.51 5.81 -4.47
N ILE A 157 28.98 5.02 -3.50
CA ILE A 157 28.21 4.68 -2.30
C ILE A 157 28.15 5.85 -1.32
N ILE A 158 29.27 6.53 -1.10
CA ILE A 158 29.29 7.74 -0.27
C ILE A 158 28.48 8.86 -0.93
N ARG A 159 28.62 9.02 -2.27
CA ARG A 159 27.78 9.95 -3.04
C ARG A 159 26.30 9.66 -2.83
N ARG A 160 25.88 8.38 -2.88
CA ARG A 160 24.50 7.97 -2.62
C ARG A 160 24.01 8.36 -1.24
N PHE A 161 24.75 8.06 -0.18
CA PHE A 161 24.33 8.42 1.18
C PHE A 161 24.15 9.94 1.35
N ALA A 162 25.11 10.73 0.88
CA ALA A 162 25.01 12.18 0.96
C ALA A 162 23.86 12.74 0.09
N SER A 163 23.69 12.23 -1.13
CA SER A 163 22.63 12.65 -2.04
C SER A 163 21.24 12.31 -1.50
N VAL A 164 21.05 11.10 -0.96
CA VAL A 164 19.80 10.68 -0.33
C VAL A 164 19.53 11.51 0.93
N ALA A 165 20.55 11.78 1.75
CA ALA A 165 20.39 12.64 2.92
C ALA A 165 19.93 14.06 2.54
N LEU A 166 20.54 14.68 1.52
CA LEU A 166 20.11 15.97 1.00
C LEU A 166 18.67 15.92 0.45
N LEU A 167 18.30 14.83 -0.24
CA LEU A 167 16.94 14.64 -0.73
C LEU A 167 15.91 14.53 0.41
N GLU A 168 16.20 13.74 1.45
CA GLU A 168 15.32 13.61 2.62
C GLU A 168 15.18 14.94 3.38
N ALA A 169 16.26 15.71 3.51
CA ALA A 169 16.20 17.06 4.06
C ALA A 169 15.37 18.02 3.17
N HIS A 170 15.52 17.93 1.85
CA HIS A 170 14.72 18.70 0.90
C HIS A 170 13.24 18.37 1.02
N ARG A 171 12.89 17.09 1.10
CA ARG A 171 11.50 16.61 1.31
C ARG A 171 10.89 17.12 2.61
N LYS A 172 11.71 17.28 3.66
CA LYS A 172 11.31 17.93 4.92
C LYS A 172 11.16 19.46 4.83
N GLY A 173 11.49 20.06 3.69
CA GLY A 173 11.39 21.50 3.47
C GLY A 173 12.67 22.28 3.82
N ILE A 174 13.78 21.61 4.10
CA ILE A 174 15.08 22.29 4.22
C ILE A 174 15.54 22.74 2.83
N ARG A 175 15.86 24.03 2.69
CA ARG A 175 16.38 24.57 1.43
C ARG A 175 17.79 24.02 1.18
N ILE A 176 17.93 23.28 0.09
CA ILE A 176 19.22 22.82 -0.45
C ILE A 176 19.56 23.68 -1.68
N PRO A 177 20.79 24.17 -1.86
CA PRO A 177 21.19 24.87 -3.08
C PRO A 177 20.98 23.98 -4.31
N SER A 178 20.29 24.49 -5.34
CA SER A 178 20.01 23.73 -6.58
C SER A 178 21.30 23.29 -7.29
N ALA A 179 22.38 24.05 -7.14
CA ALA A 179 23.70 23.71 -7.65
C ALA A 179 24.23 22.35 -7.13
N CYS A 180 23.82 21.90 -5.93
CA CYS A 180 24.24 20.60 -5.41
C CYS A 180 23.67 19.45 -6.25
N PHE A 181 22.35 19.43 -6.45
CA PHE A 181 21.71 18.44 -7.32
C PHE A 181 22.14 18.60 -8.79
N GLY A 182 22.44 19.84 -9.22
CA GLY A 182 22.93 20.12 -10.57
C GLY A 182 24.31 19.50 -10.82
N ALA A 183 25.23 19.62 -9.85
CA ALA A 183 26.55 19.01 -9.92
C ALA A 183 26.47 17.48 -9.92
N ILE A 184 25.65 16.90 -9.03
CA ILE A 184 25.40 15.46 -8.97
C ILE A 184 24.88 14.94 -10.32
N ALA A 185 23.83 15.58 -10.87
CA ALA A 185 23.24 15.22 -12.15
C ALA A 185 24.27 15.27 -13.29
N THR A 186 24.99 16.39 -13.39
CA THR A 186 25.96 16.62 -14.46
C THR A 186 27.06 15.56 -14.45
N THR A 187 27.65 15.31 -13.28
CA THR A 187 28.72 14.31 -13.15
C THR A 187 28.22 12.89 -13.39
N LEU A 188 27.01 12.52 -12.93
CA LEU A 188 26.48 11.18 -13.17
C LEU A 188 26.15 10.93 -14.63
N ILE A 189 25.58 11.91 -15.34
CA ILE A 189 25.33 11.82 -16.79
C ILE A 189 26.65 11.68 -17.55
N GLN A 190 27.70 12.43 -17.15
CA GLN A 190 29.02 12.35 -17.78
C GLN A 190 29.76 11.03 -17.53
N THR A 191 29.50 10.38 -16.39
CA THR A 191 30.21 9.16 -15.97
C THR A 191 29.38 7.89 -16.18
N GLN A 192 28.17 8.00 -16.73
CA GLN A 192 27.36 6.84 -17.08
C GLN A 192 27.97 6.13 -18.29
N HIS A 193 28.09 4.81 -18.20
CA HIS A 193 28.58 3.99 -19.29
C HIS A 193 27.53 3.89 -20.41
N VAL A 194 27.97 3.49 -21.61
CA VAL A 194 27.10 3.35 -22.79
C VAL A 194 25.97 2.34 -22.56
N ASP A 195 26.19 1.33 -21.73
CA ASP A 195 25.19 0.33 -21.35
C ASP A 195 24.15 0.86 -20.34
N GLY A 196 24.32 2.07 -19.81
CA GLY A 196 23.44 2.71 -18.83
C GLY A 196 23.86 2.53 -17.37
N GLY A 197 24.93 1.77 -17.09
CA GLY A 197 25.40 1.51 -15.74
C GLY A 197 26.47 2.48 -15.22
N TRP A 198 26.90 2.27 -13.99
CA TRP A 198 28.06 2.93 -13.37
C TRP A 198 29.00 1.90 -12.74
N SER A 199 30.25 2.28 -12.54
CA SER A 199 31.30 1.47 -11.93
C SER A 199 32.05 2.23 -10.84
N HIS A 200 32.97 1.55 -10.16
CA HIS A 200 34.04 2.17 -9.39
C HIS A 200 35.24 2.39 -10.33
N ALA A 201 35.91 3.55 -10.25
CA ALA A 201 37.21 3.81 -10.87
C ALA A 201 37.44 3.25 -12.30
N GLN A 202 36.50 3.52 -13.24
CA GLN A 202 36.57 3.10 -14.65
C GLN A 202 36.62 1.57 -14.89
N GLU A 203 36.11 0.77 -13.96
CA GLU A 203 35.90 -0.67 -14.13
C GLU A 203 34.64 -0.98 -14.97
N GLU A 204 34.37 -2.27 -15.22
CA GLU A 204 33.08 -2.73 -15.72
C GLU A 204 31.92 -2.29 -14.82
N THR A 205 30.72 -2.12 -15.40
CA THR A 205 29.54 -1.70 -14.64
C THR A 205 29.18 -2.72 -13.56
N ALA A 206 28.87 -2.23 -12.36
CA ALA A 206 28.64 -3.06 -11.19
C ALA A 206 27.26 -2.78 -10.57
N PRO A 207 26.47 -3.79 -10.15
CA PRO A 207 25.11 -3.61 -9.64
C PRO A 207 24.98 -2.56 -8.54
N ASN A 208 25.88 -2.57 -7.55
CA ASN A 208 25.82 -1.61 -6.46
C ASN A 208 26.20 -0.19 -6.87
N ALA A 209 27.20 -0.02 -7.74
CA ALA A 209 27.56 1.28 -8.27
C ALA A 209 26.45 1.84 -9.16
N THR A 210 25.86 1.01 -10.03
CA THR A 210 24.74 1.40 -10.89
C THR A 210 23.53 1.83 -10.08
N VAL A 211 23.10 1.01 -9.11
CA VAL A 211 21.99 1.35 -8.22
C VAL A 211 22.27 2.63 -7.43
N ALA A 212 23.51 2.86 -7.01
CA ALA A 212 23.89 4.07 -6.31
C ALA A 212 23.81 5.32 -7.20
N GLY A 213 24.37 5.26 -8.41
CA GLY A 213 24.27 6.33 -9.41
C GLY A 213 22.82 6.63 -9.78
N PHE A 214 22.03 5.58 -10.02
CA PHE A 214 20.63 5.72 -10.38
C PHE A 214 19.79 6.41 -9.30
N ASN A 215 19.96 6.01 -8.03
CA ASN A 215 19.28 6.67 -6.90
C ASN A 215 19.63 8.16 -6.80
N CYS A 216 20.89 8.53 -7.01
CA CYS A 216 21.31 9.93 -7.01
C CYS A 216 20.66 10.71 -8.15
N LEU A 217 20.60 10.12 -9.34
CA LEU A 217 20.03 10.74 -10.53
C LEU A 217 18.51 10.91 -10.40
N LEU A 218 17.80 9.91 -9.86
CA LEU A 218 16.38 9.99 -9.52
C LEU A 218 16.10 11.12 -8.51
N GLY A 219 16.96 11.27 -7.49
CA GLY A 219 16.87 12.37 -6.53
C GLY A 219 17.08 13.74 -7.18
N ALA A 220 18.04 13.85 -8.10
CA ALA A 220 18.27 15.08 -8.85
C ALA A 220 17.10 15.43 -9.79
N ASP A 221 16.50 14.43 -10.45
CA ASP A 221 15.28 14.58 -11.28
C ASP A 221 14.10 15.09 -10.45
N GLU A 222 13.90 14.54 -9.24
CA GLU A 222 12.83 14.99 -8.34
C GLU A 222 12.93 16.48 -7.97
N VAL A 223 14.16 16.97 -7.73
CA VAL A 223 14.38 18.35 -7.30
C VAL A 223 14.40 19.32 -8.48
N LEU A 224 15.10 18.96 -9.56
CA LEU A 224 15.42 19.86 -10.66
C LEU A 224 14.46 19.73 -11.84
N GLY A 225 13.81 18.58 -12.02
CA GLY A 225 13.14 18.18 -13.27
C GLY A 225 12.29 19.29 -13.89
N GLU A 226 11.41 19.92 -13.10
CA GLU A 226 10.51 21.00 -13.53
C GLU A 226 11.23 22.31 -13.91
N SER A 227 12.41 22.56 -13.33
CA SER A 227 13.24 23.75 -13.58
C SER A 227 14.24 23.61 -14.73
N LEU A 228 14.50 22.38 -15.19
CA LEU A 228 15.41 22.13 -16.30
C LEU A 228 14.82 22.63 -17.63
N SER A 229 15.70 23.12 -18.52
CA SER A 229 15.36 23.37 -19.91
C SER A 229 14.88 22.08 -20.59
N LYS A 230 14.10 22.19 -21.66
CA LYS A 230 13.58 21.04 -22.42
C LYS A 230 14.70 20.07 -22.81
N THR A 231 15.82 20.59 -23.33
CA THR A 231 16.99 19.79 -23.73
C THR A 231 17.62 19.06 -22.54
N ASN A 232 17.88 19.76 -21.43
CA ASN A 232 18.49 19.14 -20.25
C ASN A 232 17.57 18.11 -19.60
N ARG A 233 16.25 18.35 -19.62
CA ARG A 233 15.25 17.37 -19.18
C ARG A 233 15.29 16.12 -20.06
N GLN A 234 15.38 16.25 -21.38
CA GLN A 234 15.49 15.10 -22.29
C GLN A 234 16.78 14.29 -22.05
N ILE A 235 17.91 14.95 -21.82
CA ILE A 235 19.19 14.28 -21.49
C ILE A 235 19.05 13.51 -20.17
N MET A 236 18.50 14.14 -19.13
CA MET A 236 18.23 13.52 -17.84
C MET A 236 17.32 12.29 -17.98
N GLN A 237 16.19 12.42 -18.68
CA GLN A 237 15.24 11.32 -18.85
C GLN A 237 15.83 10.16 -19.65
N ARG A 238 16.65 10.43 -20.67
CA ARG A 238 17.38 9.39 -21.41
C ARG A 238 18.33 8.61 -20.49
N SER A 239 19.13 9.33 -19.70
CA SER A 239 20.08 8.73 -18.75
C SER A 239 19.39 7.87 -17.69
N LEU A 240 18.26 8.35 -17.16
CA LEU A 240 17.42 7.58 -16.22
C LEU A 240 16.84 6.32 -16.88
N GLN A 241 16.33 6.43 -18.11
CA GLN A 241 15.75 5.30 -18.83
C GLN A 241 16.82 4.23 -19.11
N GLN A 242 18.01 4.64 -19.59
CA GLN A 242 19.14 3.72 -19.81
C GLN A 242 19.55 3.00 -18.52
N SER A 243 19.57 3.69 -17.38
CA SER A 243 19.87 3.05 -16.10
C SER A 243 18.78 2.08 -15.66
N LEU A 244 17.50 2.39 -15.91
CA LEU A 244 16.42 1.47 -15.62
C LEU A 244 16.51 0.21 -16.49
N ASP A 245 16.78 0.38 -17.78
CA ASP A 245 16.96 -0.71 -18.72
C ASP A 245 18.14 -1.60 -18.30
N TRP A 246 19.27 -0.98 -17.90
CA TRP A 246 20.42 -1.69 -17.34
C TRP A 246 20.03 -2.50 -16.10
N LEU A 247 19.29 -1.91 -15.16
CA LEU A 247 18.87 -2.57 -13.94
C LEU A 247 17.95 -3.76 -14.24
N ASN A 248 16.98 -3.58 -15.14
CA ASN A 248 16.06 -4.64 -15.52
C ASN A 248 16.78 -5.78 -16.26
N LYS A 249 17.78 -5.48 -17.08
CA LYS A 249 18.59 -6.48 -17.80
C LYS A 249 19.54 -7.25 -16.89
N ASN A 250 20.22 -6.56 -15.97
CA ASN A 250 21.33 -7.10 -15.19
C ASN A 250 20.96 -7.52 -13.76
N TYR A 251 19.71 -7.29 -13.33
CA TYR A 251 19.27 -7.70 -11.99
C TYR A 251 19.46 -9.20 -11.77
N THR A 252 20.10 -9.52 -10.64
CA THR A 252 20.16 -10.89 -10.12
C THR A 252 19.87 -10.87 -8.61
N PRO A 253 19.04 -11.79 -8.10
CA PRO A 253 18.64 -11.79 -6.69
C PRO A 253 19.74 -12.25 -5.72
N LYS A 254 20.86 -12.77 -6.24
CA LYS A 254 21.90 -13.47 -5.45
C LYS A 254 23.30 -12.86 -5.54
N ASN A 255 23.58 -12.00 -6.52
CA ASN A 255 24.92 -11.47 -6.74
C ASN A 255 24.97 -9.96 -6.52
N ASN A 256 26.00 -9.53 -5.79
CA ASN A 256 26.37 -8.13 -5.64
C ASN A 256 27.86 -7.98 -5.98
N THR A 257 28.19 -7.88 -7.26
CA THR A 257 29.56 -7.59 -7.70
C THR A 257 29.90 -6.12 -7.41
N GLY A 258 31.16 -5.80 -7.11
CA GLY A 258 31.59 -4.45 -6.72
C GLY A 258 31.74 -4.19 -5.21
N GLY A 259 31.90 -5.23 -4.39
CA GLY A 259 32.62 -5.14 -3.11
C GLY A 259 31.85 -4.69 -1.85
N THR A 260 30.51 -4.63 -1.88
CA THR A 260 29.71 -4.28 -0.67
C THR A 260 28.87 -5.45 -0.14
N ALA A 261 28.39 -5.32 1.10
CA ALA A 261 27.48 -6.28 1.70
C ALA A 261 26.15 -6.31 0.92
N MET A 262 25.61 -7.52 0.74
CA MET A 262 24.35 -7.74 0.01
C MET A 262 23.19 -6.88 0.56
N THR A 263 23.09 -6.71 1.87
CA THR A 263 22.01 -5.92 2.51
C THR A 263 22.07 -4.43 2.13
N THR A 264 23.26 -3.86 1.96
CA THR A 264 23.43 -2.47 1.51
C THR A 264 23.02 -2.27 0.06
N TYR A 265 23.30 -3.27 -0.79
CA TYR A 265 22.83 -3.32 -2.18
C TYR A 265 21.30 -3.42 -2.23
N LEU A 266 20.70 -4.33 -1.46
CA LEU A 266 19.25 -4.51 -1.37
C LEU A 266 18.53 -3.20 -0.98
N CYS A 267 19.05 -2.44 -0.01
CA CYS A 267 18.49 -1.12 0.35
C CYS A 267 18.61 -0.07 -0.78
N GLY A 268 19.63 -0.17 -1.62
CA GLY A 268 19.73 0.68 -2.81
C GLY A 268 18.74 0.28 -3.88
N LEU A 269 18.63 -1.02 -4.12
CA LEU A 269 17.76 -1.61 -5.13
C LEU A 269 16.30 -1.29 -4.82
N GLU A 270 15.91 -1.47 -3.56
CA GLU A 270 14.58 -1.12 -3.05
C GLU A 270 14.23 0.33 -3.35
N ARG A 271 15.08 1.29 -2.97
CA ARG A 271 14.85 2.72 -3.24
C ARG A 271 14.73 3.05 -4.73
N ALA A 272 15.57 2.43 -5.56
CA ALA A 272 15.51 2.63 -7.01
C ALA A 272 14.22 2.06 -7.61
N ALA A 273 13.88 0.82 -7.28
CA ALA A 273 12.66 0.16 -7.75
C ALA A 273 11.40 0.90 -7.30
N MET A 274 11.32 1.27 -6.01
CA MET A 274 10.18 2.02 -5.46
C MET A 274 10.05 3.42 -6.05
N SER A 275 11.17 4.11 -6.32
CA SER A 275 11.15 5.41 -7.01
C SER A 275 10.57 5.34 -8.43
N CYS A 276 10.66 4.16 -9.06
CA CYS A 276 10.13 3.88 -10.39
C CYS A 276 8.77 3.17 -10.38
N GLY A 277 8.21 2.86 -9.19
CA GLY A 277 6.96 2.11 -9.06
C GLY A 277 7.08 0.63 -9.42
N LEU A 278 8.28 0.07 -9.44
CA LEU A 278 8.52 -1.30 -9.89
C LEU A 278 8.40 -2.27 -8.72
N ASP A 279 7.59 -3.30 -8.88
CA ASP A 279 7.52 -4.44 -7.97
C ASP A 279 8.23 -5.68 -8.52
N GLN A 280 8.55 -5.69 -9.81
CA GLN A 280 9.34 -6.71 -10.46
C GLN A 280 10.55 -6.11 -11.18
N LEU A 281 11.64 -6.87 -11.21
CA LEU A 281 12.81 -6.64 -12.04
C LEU A 281 13.14 -7.96 -12.73
N ARG A 282 13.29 -7.94 -14.06
CA ARG A 282 13.47 -9.15 -14.88
C ARG A 282 12.41 -10.22 -14.56
N GLU A 283 11.13 -9.78 -14.53
CA GLU A 283 9.94 -10.58 -14.19
C GLU A 283 9.91 -11.16 -12.76
N SER A 284 10.97 -10.95 -12.00
CA SER A 284 11.12 -11.49 -10.65
C SER A 284 10.72 -10.47 -9.59
N ASP A 285 9.95 -10.90 -8.59
CA ASP A 285 9.61 -10.08 -7.44
C ASP A 285 10.87 -9.79 -6.61
N TRP A 286 11.43 -8.59 -6.76
CA TRP A 286 12.70 -8.22 -6.11
C TRP A 286 12.60 -8.20 -4.58
N TYR A 287 11.40 -7.94 -4.04
CA TYR A 287 11.19 -7.84 -2.60
C TYR A 287 11.15 -9.21 -1.95
N ARG A 288 10.33 -10.12 -2.49
CA ARG A 288 10.28 -11.53 -2.08
C ARG A 288 11.64 -12.20 -2.16
N ASN A 289 12.40 -11.92 -3.23
CA ASN A 289 13.78 -12.38 -3.37
C ASN A 289 14.69 -11.86 -2.26
N GLY A 290 14.66 -10.54 -1.99
CA GLY A 290 15.46 -9.94 -0.93
C GLY A 290 15.05 -10.41 0.47
N VAL A 291 13.76 -10.61 0.73
CA VAL A 291 13.26 -11.18 1.99
C VAL A 291 13.77 -12.61 2.16
N ALA A 292 13.67 -13.46 1.14
CA ALA A 292 14.17 -14.83 1.20
C ALA A 292 15.69 -14.85 1.47
N ALA A 293 16.45 -13.95 0.85
CA ALA A 293 17.88 -13.79 1.11
C ALA A 293 18.18 -13.37 2.56
N ILE A 294 17.44 -12.40 3.10
CA ILE A 294 17.57 -11.93 4.50
C ILE A 294 17.19 -13.04 5.48
N LEU A 295 16.09 -13.75 5.25
CA LEU A 295 15.66 -14.85 6.10
C LEU A 295 16.73 -15.94 6.15
N LYS A 296 17.26 -16.33 4.99
CA LYS A 296 18.34 -17.33 4.90
C LYS A 296 19.62 -16.87 5.61
N ALA A 297 20.01 -15.60 5.45
CA ALA A 297 21.27 -15.09 6.00
C ALA A 297 21.21 -14.80 7.51
N HIS A 298 20.07 -14.27 7.98
CA HIS A 298 19.97 -13.67 9.30
C HIS A 298 18.97 -14.36 10.22
N CYS A 299 17.97 -15.08 9.69
CA CYS A 299 16.84 -15.63 10.46
C CYS A 299 16.62 -17.14 10.28
N ALA A 300 17.58 -17.89 9.72
CA ALA A 300 17.40 -19.30 9.33
C ALA A 300 17.11 -20.24 10.52
N SER A 301 17.68 -19.96 11.69
CA SER A 301 17.33 -20.66 12.93
C SER A 301 16.12 -19.98 13.56
N LYS A 302 15.18 -20.74 14.14
CA LYS A 302 14.00 -20.18 14.82
C LYS A 302 14.38 -19.23 15.97
N ASN A 303 15.44 -19.54 16.72
CA ASN A 303 15.73 -18.88 18.00
C ASN A 303 16.92 -17.92 17.96
N THR A 304 17.61 -17.77 16.83
CA THR A 304 18.82 -16.93 16.77
C THR A 304 18.80 -16.03 15.55
N VAL A 305 19.13 -14.74 15.73
CA VAL A 305 19.40 -13.80 14.64
C VAL A 305 20.91 -13.64 14.47
N LYS A 306 21.44 -13.86 13.26
CA LYS A 306 22.89 -13.79 12.98
C LYS A 306 23.22 -12.56 12.14
N GLY A 307 24.39 -11.97 12.36
CA GLY A 307 24.90 -10.85 11.54
C GLY A 307 25.43 -9.69 12.39
N SER A 308 26.22 -8.80 11.79
CA SER A 308 26.66 -7.57 12.44
C SER A 308 25.50 -6.58 12.61
N THR A 309 25.61 -5.67 13.57
CA THR A 309 24.61 -4.61 13.80
C THR A 309 24.32 -3.83 12.52
N VAL A 310 25.34 -3.51 11.73
CA VAL A 310 25.17 -2.79 10.46
C VAL A 310 24.37 -3.61 9.45
N ASN A 311 24.68 -4.89 9.27
CA ASN A 311 23.96 -5.74 8.31
C ASN A 311 22.50 -5.93 8.72
N LEU A 312 22.23 -6.14 10.01
CA LEU A 312 20.89 -6.25 10.56
C LEU A 312 20.10 -4.94 10.40
N SER A 313 20.75 -3.80 10.55
CA SER A 313 20.12 -2.48 10.36
C SER A 313 19.72 -2.24 8.90
N PHE A 314 20.57 -2.62 7.93
CA PHE A 314 20.17 -2.58 6.52
C PHE A 314 19.07 -3.60 6.19
N ALA A 315 19.16 -4.83 6.72
CA ALA A 315 18.11 -5.82 6.55
C ALA A 315 16.76 -5.30 7.05
N LEU A 316 16.71 -4.72 8.26
CA LEU A 316 15.50 -4.15 8.84
C LEU A 316 14.96 -2.99 8.00
N GLN A 317 15.81 -2.11 7.47
CA GLN A 317 15.37 -1.06 6.53
C GLN A 317 14.77 -1.65 5.26
N PHE A 318 15.40 -2.64 4.64
CA PHE A 318 14.87 -3.27 3.44
C PHE A 318 13.49 -3.90 3.70
N LEU A 319 13.37 -4.68 4.78
CA LEU A 319 12.11 -5.35 5.14
C LEU A 319 10.98 -4.34 5.38
N THR A 320 11.26 -3.25 6.08
CA THR A 320 10.24 -2.23 6.42
C THR A 320 9.87 -1.35 5.22
N GLN A 321 10.84 -0.87 4.44
CA GLN A 321 10.58 0.05 3.33
C GLN A 321 9.89 -0.64 2.14
N GLY A 322 10.25 -1.89 1.83
CA GLY A 322 9.60 -2.63 0.74
C GLY A 322 8.13 -3.01 1.00
N ARG A 323 7.62 -2.75 2.21
CA ARG A 323 6.22 -2.98 2.63
C ARG A 323 5.39 -1.71 2.82
N VAL A 324 5.91 -0.53 2.46
CA VAL A 324 5.14 0.71 2.47
C VAL A 324 3.80 0.52 1.75
N PRO A 325 2.66 0.92 2.35
CA PRO A 325 1.36 0.78 1.73
C PRO A 325 1.24 1.54 0.41
N LEU A 326 0.35 1.10 -0.48
CA LEU A 326 0.13 1.75 -1.76
C LEU A 326 -1.02 2.75 -1.70
N ALA A 327 -0.76 3.96 -2.21
CA ALA A 327 -1.81 4.94 -2.50
C ALA A 327 -2.59 4.56 -3.77
N LEU A 328 -1.86 4.13 -4.81
CA LEU A 328 -2.43 3.78 -6.12
C LEU A 328 -1.52 2.82 -6.89
N VAL A 329 -2.10 2.16 -7.88
CA VAL A 329 -1.39 1.52 -8.99
C VAL A 329 -1.65 2.31 -10.27
N GLU A 330 -0.69 2.34 -11.18
CA GLU A 330 -0.77 2.98 -12.49
C GLU A 330 -0.69 1.93 -13.59
N LEU A 331 -1.65 1.94 -14.52
CA LEU A 331 -1.59 1.13 -15.72
C LEU A 331 -0.70 1.82 -16.76
N ARG A 332 0.29 1.09 -17.28
CA ARG A 332 1.13 1.52 -18.40
C ARG A 332 1.19 0.46 -19.47
N ALA A 333 1.39 0.89 -20.72
CA ALA A 333 1.66 -0.01 -21.84
C ALA A 333 2.98 -0.77 -21.64
N ILE A 334 4.02 -0.11 -21.08
CA ILE A 334 5.34 -0.70 -20.87
C ILE A 334 5.74 -0.52 -19.40
N LYS A 335 5.95 -1.64 -18.70
CA LYS A 335 6.25 -1.65 -17.26
C LYS A 335 7.51 -0.84 -16.90
N THR A 336 8.53 -0.90 -17.76
CA THR A 336 9.83 -0.26 -17.55
C THR A 336 9.97 1.08 -18.28
N SER A 337 8.88 1.71 -18.74
CA SER A 337 8.94 3.09 -19.22
C SER A 337 8.82 4.07 -18.05
N LEU A 338 9.68 5.09 -18.03
CA LEU A 338 9.62 6.15 -17.03
C LEU A 338 8.62 7.23 -17.45
N ASP A 339 7.59 7.47 -16.63
CA ASP A 339 6.74 8.66 -16.75
C ASP A 339 7.59 9.94 -16.56
N PRO A 340 7.73 10.80 -17.60
CA PRO A 340 8.52 12.03 -17.51
C PRO A 340 7.99 13.06 -16.49
N ILE A 341 6.69 13.05 -16.18
CA ILE A 341 6.08 14.00 -15.23
C ILE A 341 6.01 13.44 -13.80
N ARG A 342 6.24 12.13 -13.64
CA ARG A 342 6.25 11.40 -12.36
C ARG A 342 4.93 11.55 -11.60
N LEU A 343 3.80 11.49 -12.28
CA LEU A 343 2.48 11.81 -11.73
C LEU A 343 2.14 10.94 -10.51
N SER A 344 2.22 9.61 -10.65
CA SER A 344 1.92 8.65 -9.58
C SER A 344 2.76 8.87 -8.33
N ARG A 345 4.06 9.18 -8.50
CA ARG A 345 4.95 9.55 -7.39
C ARG A 345 4.51 10.84 -6.72
N LYS A 346 4.17 11.87 -7.50
CA LYS A 346 3.67 13.15 -6.98
C LYS A 346 2.36 12.97 -6.21
N ILE A 347 1.43 12.17 -6.73
CA ILE A 347 0.16 11.85 -6.06
C ILE A 347 0.43 11.12 -4.75
N ALA A 348 1.19 10.04 -4.76
CA ALA A 348 1.54 9.29 -3.55
C ALA A 348 2.21 10.18 -2.50
N THR A 349 3.08 11.10 -2.91
CA THR A 349 3.72 12.08 -2.02
C THR A 349 2.70 13.06 -1.41
N SER A 350 1.80 13.61 -2.22
CA SER A 350 0.76 14.53 -1.75
C SER A 350 -0.21 13.88 -0.77
N VAL A 351 -0.62 12.64 -1.03
CA VAL A 351 -1.46 11.87 -0.11
C VAL A 351 -0.67 11.57 1.17
N SER A 352 0.58 11.11 1.05
CA SER A 352 1.43 10.81 2.22
C SER A 352 1.57 12.00 3.17
N ASN A 353 1.79 13.19 2.61
CA ASN A 353 1.88 14.42 3.38
C ASN A 353 0.54 14.79 4.04
N GLN A 354 -0.59 14.50 3.38
CA GLN A 354 -1.92 14.82 3.91
C GLN A 354 -2.30 13.95 5.10
N ILE A 355 -1.93 12.67 5.09
CA ILE A 355 -2.32 11.70 6.13
C ILE A 355 -1.19 11.39 7.12
N GLU A 356 -0.04 12.06 6.97
CA GLU A 356 1.16 11.88 7.80
C GLU A 356 1.68 10.42 7.84
N GLN A 357 1.43 9.67 6.78
CA GLN A 357 1.84 8.27 6.61
C GLN A 357 2.54 8.12 5.27
N THR A 358 3.70 7.47 5.25
CA THR A 358 4.39 7.19 3.98
C THR A 358 3.57 6.19 3.16
N LEU A 359 3.22 6.57 1.93
CA LEU A 359 2.61 5.73 0.92
C LEU A 359 3.48 5.68 -0.34
N SER A 360 3.37 4.58 -1.06
CA SER A 360 4.06 4.35 -2.34
C SER A 360 3.04 4.17 -3.47
N TRP A 361 3.54 3.88 -4.66
CA TRP A 361 2.76 3.64 -5.86
C TRP A 361 3.43 2.52 -6.66
N ARG A 362 2.71 1.92 -7.60
CA ARG A 362 3.29 0.87 -8.47
C ARG A 362 2.80 0.98 -9.90
N VAL A 363 3.56 0.42 -10.81
CA VAL A 363 3.22 0.21 -12.21
C VAL A 363 2.73 -1.22 -12.40
N ILE A 364 1.65 -1.37 -13.15
CA ILE A 364 1.15 -2.63 -13.69
C ILE A 364 0.98 -2.51 -15.20
N THR A 365 0.91 -3.65 -15.89
CA THR A 365 0.51 -3.73 -17.30
C THR A 365 -0.72 -4.62 -17.47
N THR A 366 -1.26 -4.67 -18.68
CA THR A 366 -2.38 -5.56 -19.04
C THR A 366 -2.05 -7.05 -18.89
N ASP A 367 -0.76 -7.40 -18.87
CA ASP A 367 -0.27 -8.78 -18.67
C ASP A 367 -0.26 -9.20 -17.19
N ASP A 368 -0.34 -8.25 -16.26
CA ASP A 368 -0.39 -8.53 -14.84
C ASP A 368 -1.77 -9.06 -14.44
N ASN A 369 -1.80 -10.10 -13.60
CA ASN A 369 -3.04 -10.62 -13.01
C ASN A 369 -3.82 -9.53 -12.26
N VAL A 370 -5.15 -9.51 -12.39
CA VAL A 370 -6.04 -8.48 -11.81
C VAL A 370 -5.90 -8.32 -10.29
N HIS A 371 -5.53 -9.37 -9.54
CA HIS A 371 -5.27 -9.25 -8.11
C HIS A 371 -4.10 -8.32 -7.79
N ARG A 372 -3.17 -8.13 -8.73
CA ARG A 372 -2.09 -7.13 -8.62
C ARG A 372 -2.62 -5.72 -8.78
N TRP A 373 -3.65 -5.52 -9.60
CA TRP A 373 -4.32 -4.24 -9.80
C TRP A 373 -5.03 -3.82 -8.51
N LEU A 374 -5.64 -4.79 -7.81
CA LEU A 374 -6.33 -4.61 -6.53
C LEU A 374 -5.40 -4.49 -5.30
N GLN A 375 -4.08 -4.43 -5.49
CA GLN A 375 -3.14 -4.23 -4.36
C GLN A 375 -3.14 -2.80 -3.83
N ALA A 376 -3.72 -1.85 -4.57
CA ALA A 376 -3.98 -0.49 -4.12
C ALA A 376 -5.49 -0.21 -4.22
N PRO A 377 -6.00 0.77 -3.47
CA PRO A 377 -7.42 1.15 -3.53
C PRO A 377 -7.84 1.83 -4.85
N LEU A 378 -6.87 2.22 -5.68
CA LEU A 378 -7.09 3.05 -6.86
C LEU A 378 -6.20 2.60 -8.02
N LEU A 379 -6.81 2.46 -9.20
CA LEU A 379 -6.12 2.27 -10.48
C LEU A 379 -6.11 3.59 -11.25
N LEU A 380 -4.94 4.10 -11.56
CA LEU A 380 -4.74 5.30 -12.34
C LEU A 380 -4.42 4.95 -13.80
N VAL A 381 -5.09 5.63 -14.73
CA VAL A 381 -4.74 5.63 -16.15
C VAL A 381 -4.64 7.08 -16.63
N GLN A 382 -3.47 7.45 -17.14
CA GLN A 382 -3.23 8.77 -17.74
C GLN A 382 -2.97 8.70 -19.26
N ASP A 383 -2.60 7.53 -19.76
CA ASP A 383 -2.28 7.27 -21.15
C ASP A 383 -3.33 6.32 -21.77
N PRO A 384 -4.13 6.76 -22.75
CA PRO A 384 -5.10 5.90 -23.42
C PRO A 384 -4.49 4.65 -24.06
N ASP A 385 -3.23 4.72 -24.51
CA ASP A 385 -2.55 3.58 -25.14
C ASP A 385 -2.24 2.46 -24.15
N ALA A 386 -2.36 2.72 -22.84
CA ALA A 386 -2.25 1.71 -21.79
C ALA A 386 -3.56 0.94 -21.54
N LEU A 387 -4.69 1.39 -22.09
CA LEU A 387 -5.97 0.72 -21.90
C LEU A 387 -5.98 -0.64 -22.61
N PRO A 388 -6.51 -1.70 -21.98
CA PRO A 388 -6.57 -3.01 -22.60
C PRO A 388 -7.55 -3.01 -23.78
N GLU A 389 -7.12 -3.58 -24.91
CA GLU A 389 -7.99 -3.85 -26.06
C GLU A 389 -9.16 -4.76 -25.65
N ASN A 390 -8.88 -5.84 -24.91
CA ASN A 390 -9.91 -6.63 -24.26
C ASN A 390 -10.32 -5.99 -22.92
N GLN A 391 -11.51 -5.41 -22.91
CA GLN A 391 -12.10 -4.73 -21.75
C GLN A 391 -12.47 -5.67 -20.58
N ASP A 392 -12.46 -6.99 -20.75
CA ASP A 392 -12.89 -7.95 -19.73
C ASP A 392 -12.07 -7.85 -18.43
N VAL A 393 -10.75 -7.64 -18.54
CA VAL A 393 -9.89 -7.47 -17.36
C VAL A 393 -10.22 -6.19 -16.59
N MET A 394 -10.62 -5.13 -17.29
CA MET A 394 -11.03 -3.87 -16.66
C MET A 394 -12.40 -4.02 -16.00
N ARG A 395 -13.35 -4.69 -16.66
CA ARG A 395 -14.66 -5.02 -16.05
C ARG A 395 -14.45 -5.88 -14.80
N GLU A 396 -13.59 -6.88 -14.88
CA GLU A 396 -13.23 -7.72 -13.74
C GLU A 396 -12.64 -6.92 -12.58
N TYR A 397 -11.70 -6.01 -12.85
CA TYR A 397 -11.13 -5.14 -11.83
C TYR A 397 -12.23 -4.33 -11.12
N LEU A 398 -13.16 -3.76 -11.88
CA LEU A 398 -14.26 -2.98 -11.33
C LEU A 398 -15.24 -3.85 -10.54
N ASP A 399 -15.59 -5.04 -11.04
CA ASP A 399 -16.51 -6.00 -10.40
C ASP A 399 -15.93 -6.55 -9.09
N LEU A 400 -14.61 -6.67 -9.01
CA LEU A 400 -13.92 -7.08 -7.78
C LEU A 400 -13.77 -5.93 -6.77
N GLY A 401 -14.40 -4.77 -7.02
CA GLY A 401 -14.43 -3.65 -6.09
C GLY A 401 -13.44 -2.52 -6.36
N GLY A 402 -12.71 -2.59 -7.46
CA GLY A 402 -11.75 -1.56 -7.84
C GLY A 402 -12.41 -0.22 -8.20
N LEU A 403 -11.67 0.88 -7.98
CA LEU A 403 -12.00 2.22 -8.47
C LEU A 403 -11.00 2.63 -9.56
N LEU A 404 -11.51 3.03 -10.72
CA LEU A 404 -10.71 3.51 -11.85
C LEU A 404 -10.66 5.05 -11.86
N LEU A 405 -9.47 5.61 -11.81
CA LEU A 405 -9.20 7.04 -12.02
C LEU A 405 -8.59 7.24 -13.41
N LEU A 406 -9.36 7.87 -14.29
CA LEU A 406 -8.91 8.33 -15.58
C LEU A 406 -8.46 9.79 -15.46
N PHE A 407 -7.29 10.11 -15.99
CA PHE A 407 -6.75 11.48 -15.98
C PHE A 407 -6.66 11.98 -17.41
N GLY A 408 -7.69 12.71 -17.83
CA GLY A 408 -7.86 13.14 -19.22
C GLY A 408 -7.62 14.63 -19.40
N ASP A 409 -6.77 14.99 -20.36
CA ASP A 409 -6.65 16.37 -20.84
C ASP A 409 -7.65 16.65 -21.98
N LYS A 410 -7.53 17.82 -22.61
CA LYS A 410 -8.42 18.21 -23.72
C LYS A 410 -8.32 17.29 -24.96
N ASN A 411 -7.24 16.51 -25.09
CA ASN A 411 -6.97 15.68 -26.26
C ASN A 411 -7.53 14.27 -26.08
N ASN A 412 -7.45 13.72 -24.87
CA ASN A 412 -7.81 12.31 -24.61
C ASN A 412 -9.02 12.11 -23.68
N ALA A 413 -9.54 13.14 -23.00
CA ALA A 413 -10.68 12.98 -22.10
C ALA A 413 -11.92 12.40 -22.80
N GLN A 414 -12.13 12.71 -24.09
CA GLN A 414 -13.26 12.14 -24.84
C GLN A 414 -13.08 10.63 -25.07
N LEU A 415 -11.87 10.16 -25.37
CA LEU A 415 -11.58 8.72 -25.50
C LEU A 415 -11.84 7.99 -24.19
N PHE A 416 -11.39 8.57 -23.07
CA PHE A 416 -11.69 8.03 -21.74
C PHE A 416 -13.18 8.01 -21.41
N THR A 417 -13.94 9.02 -21.86
CA THR A 417 -15.40 9.07 -21.67
C THR A 417 -16.10 7.93 -22.41
N THR A 418 -15.71 7.70 -23.66
CA THR A 418 -16.23 6.61 -24.49
C THR A 418 -15.89 5.26 -23.84
N TYR A 419 -14.62 5.04 -23.52
CA TYR A 419 -14.16 3.80 -22.89
C TYR A 419 -14.88 3.51 -21.57
N ALA A 420 -15.01 4.52 -20.69
CA ALA A 420 -15.69 4.37 -19.41
C ALA A 420 -17.17 3.96 -19.57
N SER A 421 -17.86 4.50 -20.58
CA SER A 421 -19.25 4.17 -20.87
C SER A 421 -19.42 2.76 -21.46
N GLU A 422 -18.44 2.27 -22.22
CA GLU A 422 -18.45 0.91 -22.78
C GLU A 422 -18.19 -0.19 -21.73
N ILE A 423 -17.35 0.08 -20.73
CA ILE A 423 -17.04 -0.88 -19.67
C ILE A 423 -18.05 -0.84 -18.51
N CYS A 424 -18.83 0.23 -18.39
CA CYS A 424 -19.87 0.41 -17.37
C CYS A 424 -21.20 0.90 -17.98
N PRO A 425 -21.83 0.12 -18.90
CA PRO A 425 -23.01 0.57 -19.64
C PRO A 425 -24.24 0.77 -18.75
N GLN A 426 -24.29 0.10 -17.59
CA GLN A 426 -25.39 0.22 -16.62
C GLN A 426 -25.20 1.38 -15.64
N SER A 427 -24.02 2.02 -15.63
CA SER A 427 -23.73 3.12 -14.71
C SER A 427 -24.25 4.45 -15.25
N VAL A 428 -24.76 5.28 -14.36
CA VAL A 428 -25.19 6.64 -14.68
C VAL A 428 -23.96 7.54 -14.77
N HIS A 429 -23.69 8.05 -15.98
CA HIS A 429 -22.67 9.07 -16.20
C HIS A 429 -23.16 10.43 -15.69
N ASN A 430 -22.41 11.02 -14.76
CA ASN A 430 -22.71 12.31 -14.18
C ASN A 430 -21.54 13.28 -14.34
N ALA A 431 -21.78 14.44 -14.94
CA ALA A 431 -20.88 15.58 -14.78
C ALA A 431 -20.94 16.05 -13.33
N THR A 432 -19.79 16.14 -12.67
CA THR A 432 -19.73 16.24 -11.21
C THR A 432 -20.31 17.56 -10.70
N ARG A 433 -21.22 17.47 -9.72
CA ARG A 433 -21.81 18.61 -9.01
C ARG A 433 -20.85 19.09 -7.90
N LYS A 434 -20.95 20.36 -7.48
CA LYS A 434 -20.11 20.95 -6.40
C LYS A 434 -20.02 20.13 -5.10
N LYS A 435 -20.99 19.25 -4.82
CA LYS A 435 -21.10 18.46 -3.57
C LYS A 435 -20.53 17.03 -3.65
N HIS A 436 -19.94 16.62 -4.77
CA HIS A 436 -19.39 15.26 -4.88
C HIS A 436 -18.22 15.06 -3.92
N TRP A 437 -18.10 13.85 -3.35
CA TRP A 437 -17.09 13.57 -2.32
C TRP A 437 -15.66 13.78 -2.82
N SER A 438 -15.39 13.52 -4.10
CA SER A 438 -14.08 13.79 -4.73
C SER A 438 -13.68 15.27 -4.66
N LEU A 439 -14.64 16.19 -4.51
CA LEU A 439 -14.41 17.62 -4.42
C LEU A 439 -14.46 18.17 -2.99
N ASN A 440 -15.01 17.43 -2.01
CA ASN A 440 -15.21 17.94 -0.66
C ASN A 440 -15.14 16.85 0.44
N LEU A 441 -14.17 15.93 0.36
CA LEU A 441 -14.00 14.89 1.38
C LEU A 441 -13.13 15.36 2.56
N ILE A 442 -11.86 15.64 2.30
CA ILE A 442 -10.88 16.14 3.27
C ILE A 442 -10.60 17.62 3.00
N GLN A 443 -10.51 17.99 1.72
CA GLN A 443 -10.16 19.33 1.28
C GLN A 443 -11.22 19.85 0.30
N ASN A 444 -11.55 21.15 0.36
CA ASN A 444 -12.41 21.76 -0.66
C ASN A 444 -11.59 21.94 -1.95
N ALA A 445 -12.05 21.26 -3.01
CA ALA A 445 -11.48 21.24 -4.34
C ALA A 445 -12.46 21.75 -5.43
N GLU A 446 -13.45 22.58 -5.04
CA GLU A 446 -14.43 23.14 -5.97
C GLU A 446 -13.76 23.84 -7.17
N GLY A 447 -14.37 23.68 -8.35
CA GLY A 447 -13.88 24.26 -9.61
C GLY A 447 -13.06 23.31 -10.48
N ILE A 448 -12.74 22.10 -10.00
CA ILE A 448 -12.22 21.03 -10.87
C ILE A 448 -13.36 20.30 -11.56
N GLN A 449 -13.24 20.15 -12.88
CA GLN A 449 -14.16 19.34 -13.66
C GLN A 449 -13.80 17.86 -13.51
N ILE A 450 -14.77 17.11 -13.02
CA ILE A 450 -14.70 15.66 -12.86
C ILE A 450 -15.97 15.09 -13.49
N ASP A 451 -15.91 13.89 -14.04
CA ASP A 451 -17.08 13.07 -14.32
C ASP A 451 -17.01 11.77 -13.52
N SER A 452 -18.17 11.20 -13.18
CA SER A 452 -18.26 9.90 -12.52
C SER A 452 -19.24 8.96 -13.22
N TRP A 453 -18.94 7.66 -13.15
CA TRP A 453 -19.86 6.57 -13.52
C TRP A 453 -20.22 5.84 -12.24
N ASN A 454 -21.48 5.99 -11.84
CA ASN A 454 -22.02 5.44 -10.61
C ASN A 454 -23.04 4.34 -10.94
N ASP A 455 -22.94 3.18 -10.29
CA ASP A 455 -23.81 2.03 -10.55
C ASP A 455 -25.07 1.98 -9.67
N GLY A 456 -25.38 3.08 -8.97
CA GLY A 456 -26.46 3.16 -7.99
C GLY A 456 -25.99 2.88 -6.56
N VAL A 457 -24.81 2.30 -6.38
CA VAL A 457 -24.23 1.97 -5.07
C VAL A 457 -22.96 2.78 -4.81
N ARG A 458 -22.06 2.83 -5.79
CA ARG A 458 -20.78 3.56 -5.68
C ARG A 458 -20.29 4.08 -7.01
N ASP A 459 -19.32 4.99 -6.96
CA ASP A 459 -18.57 5.35 -8.14
C ASP A 459 -17.62 4.21 -8.52
N ARG A 460 -17.69 3.77 -9.77
CA ARG A 460 -16.79 2.77 -10.34
C ARG A 460 -15.64 3.42 -11.11
N ILE A 461 -15.92 4.55 -11.75
CA ILE A 461 -14.96 5.30 -12.56
C ILE A 461 -15.08 6.78 -12.22
N ILE A 462 -13.94 7.44 -12.10
CA ILE A 462 -13.81 8.88 -11.98
C ILE A 462 -12.88 9.37 -13.09
N LEU A 463 -13.33 10.35 -13.88
CA LEU A 463 -12.53 11.03 -14.89
C LEU A 463 -12.22 12.45 -14.41
N VAL A 464 -10.95 12.75 -14.17
CA VAL A 464 -10.48 14.11 -13.93
C VAL A 464 -10.16 14.78 -15.26
N ARG A 465 -10.91 15.82 -15.63
CA ARG A 465 -10.73 16.56 -16.89
C ARG A 465 -9.74 17.71 -16.72
N GLN A 466 -8.47 17.39 -16.53
CA GLN A 466 -7.37 18.35 -16.40
C GLN A 466 -6.09 17.83 -17.04
N ASP A 467 -5.22 18.74 -17.44
CA ASP A 467 -3.87 18.41 -17.89
C ASP A 467 -3.03 17.87 -16.70
N PRO A 468 -2.55 16.61 -16.75
CA PRO A 468 -1.72 16.02 -15.70
C PRO A 468 -0.46 16.83 -15.37
N GLN A 469 0.10 17.59 -16.32
CA GLN A 469 1.28 18.43 -16.09
C GLN A 469 1.02 19.55 -15.09
N LYS A 470 -0.25 19.94 -14.88
CA LYS A 470 -0.64 20.94 -13.88
C LYS A 470 -0.62 20.39 -12.47
N TYR A 471 -0.49 19.07 -12.28
CA TYR A 471 -0.38 18.47 -10.96
C TYR A 471 0.96 18.82 -10.30
N SER A 472 0.88 19.44 -9.12
CA SER A 472 2.05 19.80 -8.32
C SER A 472 1.93 19.23 -6.92
N SER A 473 2.97 18.50 -6.48
CA SER A 473 3.08 18.05 -5.09
C SER A 473 3.56 19.13 -4.12
N LYS A 474 4.12 20.24 -4.65
CA LYS A 474 4.64 21.37 -3.87
C LYS A 474 3.56 22.42 -3.54
N LYS A 475 2.44 22.43 -4.27
CA LYS A 475 1.36 23.42 -4.12
C LYS A 475 0.02 22.69 -3.98
N GLN A 476 -0.77 23.08 -3.00
CA GLN A 476 -2.16 22.60 -2.85
C GLN A 476 -3.10 23.31 -3.84
N THR A 477 -2.96 23.00 -5.13
CA THR A 477 -3.90 23.44 -6.16
C THR A 477 -5.23 22.71 -6.02
N GLN A 478 -6.32 23.25 -6.60
CA GLN A 478 -7.62 22.54 -6.56
C GLN A 478 -7.53 21.13 -7.17
N LEU A 479 -6.71 20.95 -8.21
CA LEU A 479 -6.43 19.64 -8.80
C LEU A 479 -5.74 18.69 -7.81
N THR A 480 -4.71 19.18 -7.11
CA THR A 480 -4.01 18.43 -6.06
C THR A 480 -5.01 18.01 -4.97
N LYS A 481 -5.86 18.92 -4.51
CA LYS A 481 -6.88 18.65 -3.47
C LYS A 481 -7.90 17.60 -3.91
N ALA A 482 -8.41 17.71 -5.14
CA ALA A 482 -9.38 16.76 -5.68
C ALA A 482 -8.80 15.34 -5.75
N VAL A 483 -7.58 15.19 -6.27
CA VAL A 483 -6.93 13.87 -6.37
C VAL A 483 -6.60 13.30 -4.99
N VAL A 484 -6.21 14.14 -4.02
CA VAL A 484 -6.01 13.69 -2.63
C VAL A 484 -7.31 13.20 -2.01
N ASN A 485 -8.42 13.92 -2.21
CA ASN A 485 -9.75 13.45 -1.80
C ASN A 485 -10.09 12.10 -2.44
N ILE A 486 -9.87 11.95 -3.76
CA ILE A 486 -10.15 10.70 -4.49
C ILE A 486 -9.36 9.54 -3.89
N CYS A 487 -8.05 9.69 -3.70
CA CYS A 487 -7.21 8.64 -3.12
C CYS A 487 -7.66 8.28 -1.70
N CYS A 488 -7.95 9.28 -0.86
CA CYS A 488 -8.38 9.02 0.51
C CYS A 488 -9.76 8.38 0.58
N GLY A 489 -10.70 8.77 -0.28
CA GLY A 489 -12.00 8.12 -0.37
C GLY A 489 -11.87 6.67 -0.85
N ALA A 490 -11.08 6.44 -1.90
CA ALA A 490 -10.78 5.10 -2.41
C ALA A 490 -10.24 4.16 -1.31
N ALA A 491 -9.43 4.70 -0.39
CA ALA A 491 -8.89 3.96 0.75
C ALA A 491 -9.79 3.93 1.98
N GLU A 492 -11.05 4.38 1.90
CA GLU A 492 -11.90 4.55 3.08
C GLU A 492 -11.18 5.31 4.23
N LEU A 493 -10.47 6.38 3.87
CA LEU A 493 -9.63 7.25 4.69
C LEU A 493 -8.34 6.64 5.25
N SER A 494 -8.29 5.31 5.46
CA SER A 494 -7.16 4.70 6.19
C SER A 494 -6.81 3.26 5.80
N LYS A 495 -7.61 2.58 4.96
CA LYS A 495 -7.42 1.18 4.53
C LYS A 495 -6.39 1.05 3.41
N TRP A 496 -5.17 1.55 3.66
CA TRP A 496 -4.04 1.43 2.74
C TRP A 496 -3.39 0.05 2.84
N ARG A 497 -3.26 -0.66 1.72
CA ARG A 497 -2.74 -2.04 1.71
C ARG A 497 -1.24 -2.08 1.51
N THR A 498 -0.58 -2.93 2.30
CA THR A 498 0.86 -3.20 2.18
C THR A 498 1.15 -4.24 1.11
N ARG A 499 2.39 -4.25 0.60
CA ARG A 499 2.88 -5.35 -0.23
C ARG A 499 2.70 -6.69 0.50
N LEU A 500 2.30 -7.72 -0.24
CA LEU A 500 2.04 -9.08 0.29
C LEU A 500 0.81 -9.19 1.20
N SER A 501 0.05 -8.11 1.39
CA SER A 501 -1.26 -8.18 2.04
C SER A 501 -2.19 -9.03 1.19
N GLN A 502 -2.62 -10.17 1.73
CA GLN A 502 -3.68 -10.98 1.18
C GLN A 502 -4.82 -11.01 2.19
N GLN A 503 -6.02 -10.66 1.76
CA GLN A 503 -7.21 -10.83 2.56
C GLN A 503 -7.85 -12.14 2.12
N GLN A 504 -7.56 -13.21 2.86
CA GLN A 504 -8.21 -14.49 2.62
C GLN A 504 -9.56 -14.44 3.34
N ILE A 505 -10.63 -14.53 2.56
CA ILE A 505 -12.00 -14.58 3.08
C ILE A 505 -12.38 -16.05 3.13
N GLU A 506 -12.29 -16.61 4.34
CA GLU A 506 -12.70 -17.96 4.67
C GLU A 506 -14.16 -17.91 5.08
N LEU A 507 -15.03 -18.43 4.22
CA LEU A 507 -16.47 -18.55 4.42
C LEU A 507 -16.90 -19.89 3.84
N ASP A 508 -17.91 -20.52 4.44
CA ASP A 508 -18.61 -21.64 3.80
C ASP A 508 -19.47 -21.12 2.66
N ARG A 509 -18.88 -21.05 1.46
CA ARG A 509 -19.50 -20.48 0.26
C ARG A 509 -20.61 -21.34 -0.31
N ASP A 510 -20.65 -22.63 0.02
CA ASP A 510 -21.70 -23.55 -0.43
C ASP A 510 -22.98 -23.41 0.42
N ALA A 511 -22.81 -23.03 1.68
CA ALA A 511 -23.91 -22.74 2.60
C ALA A 511 -24.62 -21.39 2.30
N ILE A 512 -23.94 -20.41 1.69
CA ILE A 512 -24.46 -19.05 1.52
C ILE A 512 -24.84 -18.78 0.05
N VAL A 513 -26.09 -18.40 -0.20
CA VAL A 513 -26.62 -18.18 -1.55
C VAL A 513 -27.30 -16.82 -1.66
N LEU A 514 -27.01 -16.08 -2.73
CA LEU A 514 -27.71 -14.84 -3.07
C LEU A 514 -29.09 -15.16 -3.67
N ALA A 515 -30.15 -14.63 -3.08
CA ALA A 515 -31.51 -14.86 -3.52
C ALA A 515 -31.86 -14.03 -4.76
N MET A 516 -32.31 -14.69 -5.83
CA MET A 516 -32.79 -14.04 -7.05
C MET A 516 -34.22 -13.54 -6.88
N HIS A 517 -34.50 -12.31 -7.28
CA HIS A 517 -35.87 -11.75 -7.34
C HIS A 517 -36.03 -10.73 -8.49
N GLU A 518 -37.18 -10.07 -8.58
CA GLU A 518 -37.48 -9.13 -9.69
C GLU A 518 -36.85 -7.73 -9.50
N GLY A 519 -36.26 -7.47 -8.33
CA GLY A 519 -35.63 -6.18 -8.00
C GLY A 519 -34.14 -6.15 -8.27
N HIS A 520 -33.43 -5.17 -7.70
CA HIS A 520 -32.00 -4.93 -7.93
C HIS A 520 -31.05 -5.89 -7.16
N TRP A 521 -31.34 -7.19 -7.13
CA TRP A 521 -30.58 -8.18 -6.36
C TRP A 521 -29.21 -8.52 -6.95
N ASP A 522 -29.00 -8.27 -8.23
CA ASP A 522 -27.80 -8.63 -9.00
C ASP A 522 -26.72 -7.54 -9.01
N VAL A 523 -26.99 -6.39 -8.38
CA VAL A 523 -26.00 -5.32 -8.21
C VAL A 523 -24.85 -5.79 -7.32
N GLU A 524 -23.62 -5.48 -7.75
CA GLU A 524 -22.36 -5.94 -7.15
C GLU A 524 -22.23 -7.46 -7.00
N GLN A 525 -23.04 -8.22 -7.76
CA GLN A 525 -23.02 -9.68 -7.67
C GLN A 525 -21.78 -10.31 -8.33
N LEU A 526 -21.28 -9.72 -9.41
CA LEU A 526 -20.24 -10.35 -10.24
C LEU A 526 -18.96 -10.60 -9.45
N GLY A 527 -18.54 -9.67 -8.59
CA GLY A 527 -17.42 -9.88 -7.68
C GLY A 527 -17.65 -11.05 -6.72
N LEU A 528 -18.86 -11.16 -6.16
CA LEU A 528 -19.23 -12.26 -5.27
C LEU A 528 -19.20 -13.63 -5.97
N ARG A 529 -19.68 -13.69 -7.21
CA ARG A 529 -19.58 -14.92 -8.02
C ARG A 529 -18.14 -15.32 -8.27
N LYS A 530 -17.24 -14.36 -8.52
CA LYS A 530 -15.81 -14.63 -8.74
C LYS A 530 -15.09 -15.13 -7.49
N ILE A 531 -15.61 -14.81 -6.31
CA ILE A 531 -15.17 -15.43 -5.05
C ILE A 531 -15.98 -16.67 -4.69
N GLY A 532 -16.78 -17.24 -5.60
CA GLY A 532 -17.43 -18.54 -5.44
C GLY A 532 -18.83 -18.53 -4.81
N MET A 533 -19.46 -17.37 -4.59
CA MET A 533 -20.85 -17.33 -4.12
C MET A 533 -21.83 -17.59 -5.27
N THR A 534 -22.84 -18.43 -5.01
CA THR A 534 -23.86 -18.76 -6.02
C THR A 534 -25.13 -17.91 -5.83
N SER A 535 -26.01 -17.92 -6.82
CA SER A 535 -27.35 -17.33 -6.71
C SER A 535 -28.43 -18.26 -7.22
N LYS A 536 -29.56 -18.29 -6.52
CA LYS A 536 -30.75 -19.10 -6.88
C LYS A 536 -32.04 -18.36 -6.46
N PRO A 537 -33.17 -18.64 -7.12
CA PRO A 537 -34.49 -18.25 -6.60
C PRO A 537 -34.74 -18.88 -5.22
N LEU A 538 -35.46 -18.19 -4.33
CA LEU A 538 -35.74 -18.66 -2.96
C LEU A 538 -36.39 -20.05 -2.92
N ASN A 539 -37.30 -20.34 -3.86
CA ASN A 539 -38.01 -21.62 -3.95
C ASN A 539 -37.13 -22.80 -4.45
N GLN A 540 -35.86 -22.56 -4.77
CA GLN A 540 -34.89 -23.59 -5.18
C GLN A 540 -33.79 -23.80 -4.13
N LEU A 541 -33.87 -23.14 -2.98
CA LEU A 541 -32.90 -23.26 -1.90
C LEU A 541 -33.26 -24.41 -0.97
N SER A 542 -32.24 -25.09 -0.44
CA SER A 542 -32.40 -26.02 0.68
C SER A 542 -32.53 -25.24 2.00
N PRO A 543 -33.34 -25.70 2.98
CA PRO A 543 -33.37 -25.12 4.32
C PRO A 543 -32.03 -25.13 5.06
N SER A 544 -31.08 -25.96 4.63
CA SER A 544 -29.70 -25.99 5.12
C SER A 544 -28.82 -24.86 4.55
N GLN A 545 -29.33 -24.09 3.59
CA GLN A 545 -28.64 -22.94 3.01
C GLN A 545 -29.16 -21.63 3.59
N ILE A 546 -28.29 -20.62 3.64
CA ILE A 546 -28.58 -19.26 4.05
C ILE A 546 -28.87 -18.44 2.80
N ALA A 547 -30.06 -17.83 2.74
CA ALA A 547 -30.43 -16.92 1.67
C ALA A 547 -30.06 -15.48 2.03
N ILE A 548 -29.26 -14.80 1.21
CA ILE A 548 -29.06 -13.34 1.30
C ILE A 548 -29.98 -12.66 0.30
N VAL A 549 -30.95 -11.90 0.79
CA VAL A 549 -31.91 -11.11 0.02
C VAL A 549 -31.50 -9.63 0.11
N GLY A 550 -31.09 -9.05 -1.01
CA GLY A 550 -30.60 -7.67 -1.06
C GLY A 550 -31.36 -6.80 -2.04
N GLY A 551 -31.54 -5.53 -1.71
CA GLY A 551 -32.18 -4.53 -2.58
C GLY A 551 -31.63 -3.13 -2.35
N ILE A 552 -31.86 -2.24 -3.30
CA ILE A 552 -31.35 -0.87 -3.29
C ILE A 552 -32.45 0.13 -2.96
N ASN A 553 -33.70 -0.15 -3.32
CA ASN A 553 -34.82 0.78 -3.19
C ASN A 553 -36.01 0.15 -2.46
N ALA A 554 -36.93 0.99 -1.96
CA ALA A 554 -38.18 0.52 -1.37
C ALA A 554 -38.99 -0.36 -2.34
N ASP A 555 -38.99 -0.03 -3.64
CA ASP A 555 -39.74 -0.74 -4.67
C ASP A 555 -39.23 -2.18 -4.92
N ASP A 556 -37.99 -2.49 -4.51
CA ASP A 556 -37.48 -3.86 -4.55
C ASP A 556 -38.17 -4.77 -3.52
N ALA A 557 -38.71 -4.17 -2.44
CA ALA A 557 -39.35 -4.87 -1.32
C ALA A 557 -40.79 -5.29 -1.63
N THR A 558 -41.01 -6.01 -2.73
CA THR A 558 -42.35 -6.38 -3.20
C THR A 558 -43.10 -7.30 -2.21
N ASP A 559 -44.43 -7.27 -2.27
CA ASP A 559 -45.28 -8.17 -1.49
C ASP A 559 -45.05 -9.66 -1.82
N LYS A 560 -44.71 -9.94 -3.08
CA LYS A 560 -44.32 -11.28 -3.55
C LYS A 560 -43.03 -11.72 -2.87
N LEU A 561 -41.99 -10.88 -2.91
CA LEU A 561 -40.70 -11.18 -2.25
C LEU A 561 -40.86 -11.40 -0.74
N ALA A 562 -41.65 -10.55 -0.06
CA ALA A 562 -41.94 -10.75 1.37
C ALA A 562 -42.64 -12.10 1.64
N SER A 563 -43.54 -12.52 0.75
CA SER A 563 -44.23 -13.82 0.88
C SER A 563 -43.29 -14.99 0.63
N ASP A 564 -42.41 -14.89 -0.37
CA ASP A 564 -41.41 -15.92 -0.69
C ASP A 564 -40.40 -16.10 0.47
N VAL A 565 -39.94 -14.99 1.05
CA VAL A 565 -39.06 -14.98 2.24
C VAL A 565 -39.73 -15.67 3.43
N ILE A 566 -40.99 -15.33 3.71
CA ILE A 566 -41.75 -15.96 4.80
C ILE A 566 -41.93 -17.45 4.54
N SER A 567 -42.24 -17.85 3.31
CA SER A 567 -42.41 -19.27 2.96
C SER A 567 -41.13 -20.06 3.20
N PHE A 568 -40.00 -19.58 2.68
CA PHE A 568 -38.72 -20.25 2.87
C PHE A 568 -38.31 -20.35 4.35
N ALA A 569 -38.57 -19.30 5.14
CA ALA A 569 -38.32 -19.34 6.58
C ALA A 569 -39.23 -20.33 7.31
N LYS A 570 -40.51 -20.45 6.93
CA LYS A 570 -41.43 -21.46 7.50
C LYS A 570 -40.97 -22.89 7.25
N ASP A 571 -40.30 -23.13 6.13
CA ASP A 571 -39.74 -24.44 5.77
C ASP A 571 -38.40 -24.72 6.48
N GLY A 572 -38.01 -23.89 7.46
CA GLY A 572 -36.80 -24.04 8.26
C GLY A 572 -35.58 -23.29 7.72
N GLY A 573 -35.74 -22.50 6.65
CA GLY A 573 -34.68 -21.72 6.05
C GLY A 573 -34.24 -20.50 6.88
N PHE A 574 -33.01 -20.06 6.66
CA PHE A 574 -32.45 -18.86 7.26
C PHE A 574 -32.27 -17.79 6.18
N VAL A 575 -32.84 -16.60 6.41
CA VAL A 575 -32.80 -15.47 5.48
C VAL A 575 -32.11 -14.29 6.14
N ILE A 576 -31.14 -13.69 5.45
CA ILE A 576 -30.56 -12.39 5.79
C ILE A 576 -31.07 -11.38 4.78
N ILE A 577 -31.68 -10.31 5.26
CA ILE A 577 -32.14 -9.18 4.44
C ILE A 577 -31.16 -8.02 4.65
N GLU A 578 -30.54 -7.55 3.56
CA GLU A 578 -29.55 -6.47 3.58
C GLU A 578 -29.93 -5.31 2.63
N PRO A 579 -29.46 -4.08 2.89
CA PRO A 579 -29.52 -2.98 1.94
C PRO A 579 -28.22 -2.97 1.12
N ILE A 580 -28.30 -3.18 -0.19
CA ILE A 580 -27.13 -3.14 -1.08
C ILE A 580 -26.65 -1.68 -1.18
N GLY A 581 -25.40 -1.41 -0.82
CA GLY A 581 -24.84 -0.04 -0.73
C GLY A 581 -25.16 0.71 0.57
N GLY A 582 -26.13 0.20 1.33
CA GLY A 582 -26.54 0.74 2.63
C GLY A 582 -27.50 1.93 2.59
N LEU A 583 -28.06 2.28 3.77
CA LEU A 583 -29.03 3.36 3.99
C LEU A 583 -30.12 3.51 2.90
N SER A 584 -30.72 2.39 2.50
CA SER A 584 -31.90 2.40 1.64
C SER A 584 -33.18 2.09 2.39
N ASP A 585 -34.31 2.48 1.80
CA ASP A 585 -35.64 2.15 2.32
C ASP A 585 -36.04 0.68 2.07
N PHE A 586 -35.15 -0.13 1.45
CA PHE A 586 -35.43 -1.54 1.16
C PHE A 586 -35.68 -2.36 2.43
N VAL A 587 -34.75 -2.36 3.38
CA VAL A 587 -34.86 -3.17 4.61
C VAL A 587 -36.03 -2.71 5.50
N PRO A 588 -36.23 -1.40 5.74
CA PRO A 588 -37.43 -0.92 6.42
C PRO A 588 -38.74 -1.34 5.73
N SER A 589 -38.78 -1.33 4.40
CA SER A 589 -39.96 -1.74 3.61
C SER A 589 -40.19 -3.25 3.71
N MET A 590 -39.13 -4.06 3.58
CA MET A 590 -39.20 -5.51 3.79
C MET A 590 -39.69 -5.85 5.19
N ARG A 591 -39.16 -5.19 6.22
CA ARG A 591 -39.59 -5.36 7.61
C ARG A 591 -41.08 -5.04 7.78
N THR A 592 -41.55 -3.98 7.14
CA THR A 592 -42.97 -3.59 7.16
C THR A 592 -43.85 -4.62 6.46
N ASN A 593 -43.46 -5.07 5.26
CA ASN A 593 -44.24 -6.00 4.45
C ASN A 593 -44.27 -7.40 5.05
N ILE A 594 -43.18 -7.83 5.70
CA ILE A 594 -43.10 -9.08 6.46
C ILE A 594 -43.90 -8.97 7.76
N GLY A 595 -43.75 -7.88 8.51
CA GLY A 595 -44.45 -7.65 9.78
C GLY A 595 -45.97 -7.62 9.63
N LYS A 596 -46.50 -7.15 8.50
CA LYS A 596 -47.95 -7.23 8.19
C LYS A 596 -48.47 -8.67 8.02
N ARG A 597 -47.58 -9.62 7.71
CA ARG A 597 -47.91 -11.00 7.35
C ARG A 597 -47.50 -12.03 8.42
N LEU A 598 -46.62 -11.65 9.33
CA LEU A 598 -46.17 -12.47 10.45
C LEU A 598 -46.84 -12.05 11.75
N SER A 599 -47.28 -13.04 12.53
CA SER A 599 -47.75 -12.82 13.89
C SER A 599 -46.61 -12.76 14.92
N THR A 600 -45.38 -13.06 14.53
CA THR A 600 -44.20 -13.06 15.42
C THR A 600 -43.63 -11.65 15.58
N SER A 601 -43.15 -11.33 16.79
CA SER A 601 -42.38 -10.12 17.05
C SER A 601 -41.04 -10.11 16.30
N ILE A 602 -40.63 -8.92 15.87
CA ILE A 602 -39.30 -8.64 15.32
C ILE A 602 -38.49 -8.00 16.45
N GLU A 603 -37.41 -8.66 16.87
CA GLU A 603 -36.68 -8.30 18.09
C GLU A 603 -35.16 -8.17 17.84
N PRO A 604 -34.42 -7.42 18.67
CA PRO A 604 -32.96 -7.39 18.61
C PRO A 604 -32.33 -8.78 18.82
N ASP A 605 -31.36 -9.14 17.99
CA ASP A 605 -30.61 -10.38 18.11
C ASP A 605 -29.34 -10.21 18.96
N SER A 606 -29.51 -10.22 20.29
CA SER A 606 -28.41 -10.06 21.24
C SER A 606 -27.29 -11.11 21.08
N THR A 607 -27.64 -12.33 20.65
CA THR A 607 -26.66 -13.40 20.41
C THR A 607 -25.78 -13.07 19.21
N LEU A 608 -26.36 -12.61 18.10
CA LEU A 608 -25.62 -12.21 16.91
C LEU A 608 -24.76 -10.98 17.19
N VAL A 609 -25.32 -9.99 17.89
CA VAL A 609 -24.61 -8.78 18.34
C VAL A 609 -23.36 -9.13 19.14
N ARG A 610 -23.45 -10.13 20.04
CA ARG A 610 -22.28 -10.58 20.82
C ARG A 610 -21.24 -11.29 19.97
N LYS A 611 -21.68 -12.10 19.00
CA LYS A 611 -20.79 -12.87 18.11
C LYS A 611 -20.01 -11.99 17.13
N MET A 612 -20.57 -10.85 16.72
CA MET A 612 -19.89 -9.91 15.81
C MET A 612 -18.93 -8.93 16.49
N GLN A 613 -18.70 -9.03 17.81
CA GLN A 613 -17.79 -8.10 18.51
C GLN A 613 -16.31 -8.45 18.25
N PRO A 614 -15.42 -7.45 18.06
CA PRO A 614 -15.72 -6.02 17.99
C PRO A 614 -16.38 -5.64 16.65
N VAL A 615 -17.40 -4.77 16.72
CA VAL A 615 -18.10 -4.30 15.52
C VAL A 615 -17.29 -3.22 14.82
N GLY A 616 -16.93 -3.50 13.58
CA GLY A 616 -16.29 -2.59 12.65
C GLY A 616 -17.23 -2.13 11.54
N PHE A 617 -17.02 -0.90 11.08
CA PHE A 617 -17.84 -0.26 10.05
C PHE A 617 -17.00 0.22 8.88
N ARG A 618 -17.65 0.40 7.72
CA ARG A 618 -17.04 1.04 6.54
C ARG A 618 -16.66 2.49 6.84
N GLY A 619 -15.61 2.98 6.18
CA GLY A 619 -15.12 4.36 6.38
C GLY A 619 -16.17 5.42 6.08
N TRP A 620 -17.08 5.16 5.12
CA TRP A 620 -18.18 6.07 4.80
C TRP A 620 -19.25 6.13 5.91
N THR A 621 -19.57 5.00 6.55
CA THR A 621 -20.44 4.95 7.75
C THR A 621 -19.84 5.80 8.87
N LEU A 622 -18.56 5.58 9.19
CA LEU A 622 -17.86 6.29 10.25
C LEU A 622 -17.77 7.80 9.97
N ARG A 623 -17.44 8.18 8.72
CA ARG A 623 -17.28 9.58 8.32
C ARG A 623 -18.55 10.40 8.46
N ASN A 624 -19.71 9.78 8.23
CA ASN A 624 -21.02 10.42 8.27
C ASN A 624 -21.72 10.26 9.62
N ASN A 625 -21.09 9.62 10.62
CA ASN A 625 -21.71 9.29 11.91
C ASN A 625 -23.06 8.57 11.75
N THR A 626 -23.15 7.72 10.73
CA THR A 626 -24.37 6.97 10.44
C THR A 626 -24.58 5.90 11.52
N VAL A 627 -25.77 5.88 12.10
CA VAL A 627 -26.18 4.82 13.03
C VAL A 627 -26.62 3.61 12.22
N VAL A 628 -25.89 2.50 12.33
CA VAL A 628 -26.31 1.18 11.85
C VAL A 628 -26.92 0.45 13.04
N THR A 629 -28.22 0.16 12.97
CA THR A 629 -28.89 -0.49 14.12
C THR A 629 -28.47 -1.95 14.26
N SER A 630 -28.60 -2.48 15.48
CA SER A 630 -28.31 -3.89 15.76
C SER A 630 -29.20 -4.81 14.92
N PRO A 631 -28.69 -5.98 14.48
CA PRO A 631 -29.50 -6.94 13.75
C PRO A 631 -30.80 -7.26 14.47
N LEU A 632 -31.88 -7.28 13.70
CA LEU A 632 -33.19 -7.72 14.17
C LEU A 632 -33.48 -9.11 13.65
N VAL A 633 -34.26 -9.90 14.38
CA VAL A 633 -34.65 -11.24 13.99
C VAL A 633 -36.14 -11.46 14.18
N ALA A 634 -36.77 -12.09 13.18
CA ALA A 634 -38.09 -12.70 13.28
C ALA A 634 -37.93 -14.22 13.24
N ARG A 635 -38.46 -14.93 14.24
CA ARG A 635 -38.43 -16.39 14.30
C ARG A 635 -39.71 -16.95 13.66
N VAL A 636 -39.56 -17.85 12.69
CA VAL A 636 -40.67 -18.35 11.89
C VAL A 636 -40.59 -19.88 11.84
N GLY A 637 -41.32 -20.55 12.74
CA GLY A 637 -41.17 -22.01 12.91
C GLY A 637 -39.75 -22.36 13.37
N SER A 638 -39.07 -23.24 12.64
CA SER A 638 -37.65 -23.57 12.84
C SER A 638 -36.69 -22.63 12.11
N GLY A 639 -37.17 -21.78 11.20
CA GLY A 639 -36.35 -20.83 10.44
C GLY A 639 -36.29 -19.43 11.05
N GLN A 640 -35.48 -18.56 10.44
CA GLN A 640 -35.23 -17.19 10.90
C GLN A 640 -35.13 -16.21 9.74
N ILE A 641 -35.63 -14.99 9.95
CA ILE A 641 -35.43 -13.85 9.06
C ILE A 641 -34.66 -12.79 9.85
N ILE A 642 -33.45 -12.48 9.41
CA ILE A 642 -32.52 -11.53 10.02
C ILE A 642 -32.50 -10.27 9.17
N PHE A 643 -32.73 -9.12 9.79
CA PHE A 643 -32.70 -7.81 9.13
C PHE A 643 -31.43 -7.07 9.54
N LEU A 644 -30.68 -6.59 8.55
CA LEU A 644 -29.48 -5.79 8.74
C LEU A 644 -29.70 -4.39 8.19
N ASP A 645 -29.27 -3.35 8.92
CA ASP A 645 -29.36 -1.96 8.44
C ASP A 645 -28.12 -1.51 7.65
N GLY A 646 -27.13 -2.39 7.50
CA GLY A 646 -25.86 -2.11 6.82
C GLY A 646 -25.53 -3.15 5.78
N ASP A 647 -24.90 -2.70 4.69
CA ASP A 647 -24.37 -3.58 3.64
C ASP A 647 -23.34 -4.54 4.24
N ILE A 648 -23.48 -5.83 3.93
CA ILE A 648 -22.45 -6.84 4.22
C ILE A 648 -21.83 -7.36 2.92
N ARG A 649 -22.60 -7.41 1.83
CA ARG A 649 -22.20 -7.92 0.52
C ARG A 649 -20.90 -7.33 -0.01
N THR A 650 -20.80 -6.01 -0.12
CA THR A 650 -19.62 -5.41 -0.74
C THR A 650 -18.39 -5.53 0.17
N ALA A 651 -18.60 -5.69 1.48
CA ALA A 651 -17.53 -5.95 2.43
C ALA A 651 -16.86 -7.30 2.18
N LEU A 652 -17.59 -8.28 1.62
CA LEU A 652 -17.07 -9.61 1.27
C LEU A 652 -16.13 -9.60 0.05
N LEU A 653 -16.01 -8.48 -0.67
CA LEU A 653 -14.97 -8.32 -1.70
C LEU A 653 -13.61 -7.95 -1.09
N GLY A 654 -13.59 -7.63 0.21
CA GLY A 654 -12.41 -7.22 0.96
C GLY A 654 -11.85 -5.85 0.56
N GLN A 655 -12.32 -5.24 -0.53
CA GLN A 655 -11.80 -3.96 -1.01
C GLN A 655 -12.38 -2.77 -0.21
N PRO A 656 -11.59 -1.72 0.02
CA PRO A 656 -12.15 -0.44 0.42
C PRO A 656 -12.99 0.13 -0.72
N MET A 657 -14.18 0.65 -0.41
CA MET A 657 -15.05 1.32 -1.39
C MET A 657 -15.76 2.49 -0.73
N TRP A 658 -15.62 3.66 -1.34
CA TRP A 658 -16.26 4.87 -0.85
C TRP A 658 -17.75 4.91 -1.22
N GLY A 659 -18.57 5.54 -0.37
CA GLY A 659 -20.00 5.70 -0.61
C GLY A 659 -20.91 4.63 0.00
N ILE A 660 -20.34 3.57 0.59
CA ILE A 660 -21.12 2.43 1.10
C ILE A 660 -21.32 2.52 2.61
N HIS A 661 -22.58 2.48 3.05
CA HIS A 661 -22.92 2.32 4.46
C HIS A 661 -23.03 0.85 4.84
N GLY A 662 -22.26 0.42 5.84
CA GLY A 662 -22.36 -0.92 6.37
C GLY A 662 -21.22 -1.33 7.27
N TYR A 663 -21.10 -2.64 7.41
CA TYR A 663 -20.11 -3.32 8.23
C TYR A 663 -18.78 -3.48 7.48
N ASP A 664 -17.67 -3.53 8.21
CA ASP A 664 -16.40 -3.92 7.59
C ASP A 664 -16.32 -5.42 7.31
N THR A 665 -15.30 -5.85 6.56
CA THR A 665 -15.16 -7.24 6.14
C THR A 665 -15.09 -8.21 7.33
N GLN A 666 -14.39 -7.87 8.41
CA GLN A 666 -14.25 -8.77 9.56
C GLN A 666 -15.58 -8.97 10.27
N THR A 667 -16.35 -7.90 10.43
CA THR A 667 -17.67 -7.93 11.06
C THR A 667 -18.67 -8.70 10.19
N SER A 668 -18.65 -8.48 8.87
CA SER A 668 -19.50 -9.23 7.93
C SER A 668 -19.19 -10.74 7.95
N ILE A 669 -17.91 -11.13 8.01
CA ILE A 669 -17.52 -12.54 8.14
C ILE A 669 -18.01 -13.12 9.46
N ALA A 670 -17.73 -12.46 10.59
CA ALA A 670 -18.17 -12.91 11.91
C ALA A 670 -19.70 -13.05 12.02
N LEU A 671 -20.44 -12.15 11.35
CA LEU A 671 -21.89 -12.23 11.24
C LEU A 671 -22.33 -13.48 10.48
N LEU A 672 -21.76 -13.72 9.30
CA LEU A 672 -22.12 -14.87 8.45
C LEU A 672 -21.74 -16.20 9.13
N ASP A 673 -20.55 -16.30 9.72
CA ASP A 673 -20.13 -17.50 10.47
C ASP A 673 -21.08 -17.80 11.63
N ALA A 674 -21.51 -16.77 12.36
CA ALA A 674 -22.45 -16.93 13.46
C ALA A 674 -23.84 -17.38 12.99
N VAL A 675 -24.24 -17.06 11.75
CA VAL A 675 -25.48 -17.58 11.15
C VAL A 675 -25.27 -19.01 10.67
N CYS A 676 -24.14 -19.34 10.04
CA CYS A 676 -23.78 -20.71 9.66
C CYS A 676 -23.81 -21.66 10.86
N GLU A 677 -23.21 -21.27 12.00
CA GLU A 677 -23.25 -22.06 13.24
C GLU A 677 -24.69 -22.36 13.70
N ARG A 678 -25.63 -21.43 13.50
CA ARG A 678 -27.05 -21.64 13.87
C ARG A 678 -27.73 -22.64 12.94
N VAL A 679 -27.46 -22.55 11.64
CA VAL A 679 -28.01 -23.48 10.66
C VAL A 679 -27.52 -24.90 10.94
N SER A 680 -26.21 -25.07 11.20
CA SER A 680 -25.63 -26.37 11.55
C SER A 680 -26.08 -26.92 12.90
N GLY A 681 -26.58 -26.08 13.80
CA GLY A 681 -27.16 -26.53 15.08
C GLY A 681 -28.66 -26.84 15.02
N ALA A 682 -29.34 -26.41 13.95
CA ALA A 682 -30.78 -26.58 13.75
C ALA A 682 -31.13 -27.83 12.92
N HIS A 683 -30.20 -28.28 12.07
CA HIS A 683 -30.28 -29.49 11.25
C HIS A 683 -29.27 -30.53 11.75
#